data_AF-A0A8H9UX84-F1
#
_entry.id   AF-A0A8H9UX84-F1
#
_cell.length_a   1.000
_cell.length_b   1.000
_cell.length_c   1.000
_cell.angle_alpha   90.00
_cell.angle_beta   90.00
_cell.angle_gamma   90.00
#
_symmetry.space_group_name_H-M   'P 1'
#
loop_
_entity.id
_entity.type
_entity.pdbx_description
1 polymer ?
#
loop_
_entity_poly.entity_id
_entity_poly.type
_entity_poly.pdbx_seq_one_letter_code
_entity_poly.pdbx_strand_id
1 'polypeptide(L)'
;MNIMEMFKMAEDLSTKKRKRNKKNTKKRNKKVSCNNEKHELISNSLFNFLFNNDQKTISNIKTEDTTDIDDSNVNVIEIFNSFVDDAEKKIKSNINKIKDSILDLLVSKDTTSDTYSERYKDNLNAIKLVKSLIKANKKATTNQQKILSKYVGWGGLSNAFSEDETKLKNILENDFESAKRSVNTAFFTNAIIVKYMWKVLLRLGFEKGRILEPSIGTGNMFRYSNPDMYYNSKIIGIEMDILTSQIASQLLQSATIINSRYEETSLKDESFDLIISNIPFGDIKIFDKEYPEFSNYYVHDYYFLKSIKKVRDKGIIAFVTSTGVMDKRNQEIRELISKDCDFLGAVRLPSGSFSDTKVVSDIIFLQKNINKTIEPEISEDEDEESNSKKTINRDWLQSVPIKKGTDGKLFYVNEYFVNNPEMVLGEFIITSSKFGETLTVNSPQKLTTDILNKTLKYFPTETYITPINDLYMYDEDDLKVNFDENIKDGEFILLDNKIYQKQKNNLIPSSYTGDRRTKLEMYIKIKDVVKELIKEQLNGCSDDTLNLLQGDLNSLYDIFIKNFGYINARNNKKLLNQCILYSCISALENYDLDTKTYKKADIFFKRTIGVEKEFIPKTIEDAICLSFTTYGKIDIDFISEKLGKSVDDIKKELIETEIIFVDPENNSNFIYKDEYLSGYVKDKLKTAKEFLSTNSLLKRNIDALEKVQPEYVTDVSFNFGSTWIPTDIKEKFIVDTLNLDKEKFKMLYTKAMGYTLEYYSYIPRGIDAVDWGTERRHSLTIVTAILNMGDLTVVDTEYKDGKDVRVKNIEETQLALNMAEKWKAAFIDFVNSDVNILKRITDIYNELFNNYVERKFSNIFTGINTNPNIKLREHQLSAISRMIISDKNTLLCHNVGTGKTFSMVAFAEEIRRIGENRRFKNDKGEWINKPLKHKSLFIIPNHLCESNQFAKEYLTLYPQANILATSPNDFKKANRRRLISKIALGDWTSVIIPYSVLGMIPLKPSTEISMLEKNLEELNATLAFYEKNEARISIKEMEKAKENFQAKIKELSNRRVDDGLLYWEDLGITNIIVDEAHNCATCSTLKRCRSKVV
;
A
#
# COMPACT_ATOMS: atom_id res chain seq x y z
N MET A 1 -15.77 46.61 4.88
CA MET A 1 -16.68 46.56 3.73
C MET A 1 -17.90 47.40 4.08
N ASN A 2 -18.10 48.52 3.39
CA ASN A 2 -19.22 49.44 3.65
C ASN A 2 -20.50 48.83 3.05
N ILE A 3 -21.67 49.10 3.65
CA ILE A 3 -23.00 48.70 3.15
C ILE A 3 -23.18 49.06 1.66
N MET A 4 -22.54 50.14 1.20
CA MET A 4 -22.50 50.55 -0.21
C MET A 4 -21.87 49.52 -1.18
N GLU A 5 -20.89 48.73 -0.72
CA GLU A 5 -20.23 47.68 -1.53
C GLU A 5 -21.08 46.40 -1.62
N MET A 6 -21.88 46.12 -0.58
CA MET A 6 -22.82 44.99 -0.58
C MET A 6 -24.01 45.21 -1.52
N PHE A 7 -24.48 46.46 -1.67
CA PHE A 7 -25.57 46.78 -2.60
C PHE A 7 -25.13 46.76 -4.07
N LYS A 8 -23.90 47.16 -4.40
CA LYS A 8 -23.33 47.02 -5.77
C LYS A 8 -23.20 45.56 -6.21
N MET A 9 -22.81 44.67 -5.29
CA MET A 9 -22.75 43.23 -5.58
C MET A 9 -24.13 42.61 -5.81
N ALA A 10 -25.16 43.08 -5.11
CA ALA A 10 -26.54 42.60 -5.30
C ALA A 10 -27.13 43.04 -6.66
N GLU A 11 -26.78 44.24 -7.14
CA GLU A 11 -27.22 44.77 -8.42
C GLU A 11 -26.62 43.98 -9.61
N ASP A 12 -25.32 43.65 -9.53
CA ASP A 12 -24.60 42.85 -10.53
C ASP A 12 -25.04 41.37 -10.60
N LEU A 13 -25.51 40.82 -9.48
CA LEU A 13 -26.09 39.46 -9.42
C LEU A 13 -27.50 39.40 -10.05
N SER A 14 -28.25 40.51 -10.00
CA SER A 14 -29.61 40.58 -10.57
C SER A 14 -29.61 40.68 -12.10
N THR A 15 -28.59 41.32 -12.70
CA THR A 15 -28.47 41.52 -14.15
C THR A 15 -27.97 40.27 -14.88
N LYS A 16 -27.14 39.43 -14.24
CA LYS A 16 -26.67 38.16 -14.81
C LYS A 16 -27.75 37.07 -14.89
N LYS A 17 -28.78 37.10 -14.03
CA LYS A 17 -29.87 36.11 -14.04
C LYS A 17 -30.91 36.34 -15.15
N ARG A 18 -30.92 37.50 -15.81
CA ARG A 18 -31.87 37.84 -16.90
C ARG A 18 -31.41 37.44 -18.31
N LYS A 19 -30.17 36.98 -18.53
CA LYS A 19 -29.65 36.62 -19.86
C LYS A 19 -29.56 35.12 -20.20
N ARG A 20 -29.87 34.19 -19.28
CA ARG A 20 -29.67 32.74 -19.52
C ARG A 20 -30.92 31.89 -19.78
N ASN A 21 -32.14 32.43 -19.73
CA ASN A 21 -33.37 31.69 -20.09
C ASN A 21 -34.13 32.35 -21.26
N LYS A 22 -33.53 32.31 -22.46
CA LYS A 22 -34.23 32.45 -23.75
C LYS A 22 -33.51 31.60 -24.80
N LYS A 23 -33.73 30.29 -24.78
CA LYS A 23 -33.78 29.40 -25.97
C LYS A 23 -34.15 27.99 -25.55
N ASN A 24 -35.44 27.70 -25.74
CA ASN A 24 -36.10 26.42 -26.00
C ASN A 24 -37.26 26.12 -25.05
N THR A 25 -38.35 26.82 -25.35
CA THR A 25 -39.72 26.48 -25.02
C THR A 25 -40.15 25.19 -25.71
N LYS A 26 -40.78 24.26 -24.95
CA LYS A 26 -42.01 23.53 -25.35
C LYS A 26 -42.55 22.67 -24.20
N LYS A 27 -43.39 23.27 -23.34
CA LYS A 27 -44.82 22.91 -23.09
C LYS A 27 -45.32 23.38 -21.70
N ARG A 28 -46.31 24.28 -21.77
CA ARG A 28 -47.49 24.47 -20.89
C ARG A 28 -47.38 25.26 -19.56
N ASN A 29 -47.55 26.58 -19.69
CA ASN A 29 -48.53 27.51 -19.07
C ASN A 29 -49.34 27.09 -17.81
N LYS A 30 -49.42 27.99 -16.81
CA LYS A 30 -50.56 28.93 -16.59
C LYS A 30 -50.38 29.90 -15.38
N LYS A 31 -50.64 31.20 -15.64
CA LYS A 31 -51.08 32.32 -14.74
C LYS A 31 -50.10 32.74 -13.61
N VAL A 32 -49.84 34.02 -13.29
CA VAL A 32 -50.70 35.21 -13.16
C VAL A 32 -49.87 36.49 -13.38
N SER A 33 -50.43 37.45 -14.13
CA SER A 33 -50.03 38.86 -14.18
C SER A 33 -51.07 39.70 -13.43
N CYS A 34 -50.69 40.32 -12.32
CA CYS A 34 -51.32 41.48 -11.67
C CYS A 34 -50.49 41.75 -10.40
N ASN A 35 -49.38 42.48 -10.54
CA ASN A 35 -48.59 43.00 -9.41
C ASN A 35 -47.54 44.05 -9.81
N ASN A 36 -47.35 44.30 -11.11
CA ASN A 36 -46.25 45.16 -11.56
C ASN A 36 -46.53 46.67 -11.44
N GLU A 37 -47.79 47.12 -11.40
CA GLU A 37 -48.08 48.57 -11.35
C GLU A 37 -48.11 49.16 -9.93
N LYS A 38 -48.29 48.35 -8.87
CA LYS A 38 -48.23 48.83 -7.47
C LYS A 38 -46.81 48.97 -6.93
N HIS A 39 -45.84 48.23 -7.48
CA HIS A 39 -44.46 48.26 -6.99
C HIS A 39 -43.66 49.49 -7.46
N GLU A 40 -43.98 50.06 -8.63
CA GLU A 40 -43.26 51.22 -9.16
C GLU A 40 -43.57 52.50 -8.37
N LEU A 41 -44.84 52.73 -7.99
CA LEU A 41 -45.27 53.89 -7.20
C LEU A 41 -44.72 53.91 -5.77
N ILE A 42 -44.58 52.74 -5.13
CA ILE A 42 -44.05 52.62 -3.76
C ILE A 42 -42.52 52.80 -3.75
N SER A 43 -41.83 52.33 -4.79
CA SER A 43 -40.37 52.47 -4.88
C SER A 43 -39.93 53.92 -5.06
N ASN A 44 -40.65 54.71 -5.87
CA ASN A 44 -40.32 56.12 -6.09
C ASN A 44 -40.62 57.01 -4.87
N SER A 45 -41.64 56.68 -4.07
CA SER A 45 -41.94 57.41 -2.84
C SER A 45 -40.91 57.15 -1.73
N LEU A 46 -40.47 55.89 -1.57
CA LEU A 46 -39.46 55.53 -0.58
C LEU A 46 -38.07 56.08 -0.93
N PHE A 47 -37.74 56.16 -2.23
CA PHE A 47 -36.48 56.72 -2.73
C PHE A 47 -36.41 58.24 -2.50
N ASN A 48 -37.51 58.98 -2.69
CA ASN A 48 -37.53 60.43 -2.42
C ASN A 48 -37.46 60.76 -0.92
N PHE A 49 -38.04 59.91 -0.05
CA PHE A 49 -37.99 60.10 1.41
C PHE A 49 -36.60 59.84 2.02
N LEU A 50 -35.82 58.92 1.43
CA LEU A 50 -34.53 58.50 1.97
C LEU A 50 -33.33 59.35 1.51
N PHE A 51 -33.46 60.13 0.42
CA PHE A 51 -32.28 60.73 -0.24
C PHE A 51 -32.28 62.26 -0.44
N ASN A 52 -33.36 63.00 -0.13
CA ASN A 52 -33.33 64.47 -0.14
C ASN A 52 -33.74 65.04 1.22
N ASN A 53 -32.75 65.33 2.05
CA ASN A 53 -32.88 66.27 3.16
C ASN A 53 -31.61 67.13 3.23
N ASP A 54 -31.50 68.07 2.32
CA ASP A 54 -30.73 69.30 2.56
C ASP A 54 -31.45 70.08 3.65
N GLN A 55 -30.81 70.19 4.81
CA GLN A 55 -31.28 71.03 5.90
C GLN A 55 -31.18 72.50 5.50
N LYS A 56 -32.29 73.07 5.05
CA LYS A 56 -32.68 74.47 5.30
C LYS A 56 -34.13 74.64 4.87
N THR A 57 -35.02 74.68 5.86
CA THR A 57 -35.89 75.83 6.19
C THR A 57 -37.10 75.29 6.95
N ILE A 58 -37.04 75.42 8.28
CA ILE A 58 -38.24 75.47 9.12
C ILE A 58 -38.99 76.74 8.73
N SER A 59 -40.27 76.67 8.41
CA SER A 59 -41.31 77.55 8.97
C SER A 59 -42.63 77.46 8.20
N ASN A 60 -43.72 77.55 8.97
CA ASN A 60 -45.01 78.15 8.61
C ASN A 60 -45.98 77.31 7.74
N ILE A 61 -46.97 76.65 8.37
CA ILE A 61 -48.27 77.25 8.74
C ILE A 61 -49.19 76.22 9.40
N LYS A 62 -49.81 76.65 10.49
CA LYS A 62 -50.93 76.05 11.21
C LYS A 62 -52.26 76.31 10.48
N THR A 63 -53.21 75.37 10.65
CA THR A 63 -54.69 75.55 10.80
C THR A 63 -55.43 76.23 9.64
N GLU A 64 -56.65 75.91 9.21
CA GLU A 64 -57.81 75.06 9.51
C GLU A 64 -58.73 75.44 8.31
N ASP A 65 -59.49 74.63 7.60
CA ASP A 65 -60.56 73.71 7.96
C ASP A 65 -61.02 73.12 6.61
N THR A 66 -61.43 71.85 6.58
CA THR A 66 -62.75 71.41 6.07
C THR A 66 -62.83 69.89 5.99
N THR A 67 -63.88 69.41 6.64
CA THR A 67 -64.55 68.11 6.72
C THR A 67 -64.49 67.13 5.53
N ASP A 68 -64.51 65.84 5.93
CA ASP A 68 -64.95 64.62 5.25
C ASP A 68 -64.16 64.08 4.04
N ILE A 69 -63.42 62.98 4.27
CA ILE A 69 -63.35 61.77 3.42
C ILE A 69 -62.82 60.60 4.28
N ASP A 70 -63.53 59.48 4.17
CA ASP A 70 -63.29 58.18 4.80
C ASP A 70 -61.81 57.73 4.79
N ASP A 71 -61.31 57.50 5.99
CA ASP A 71 -59.95 57.15 6.34
C ASP A 71 -59.61 55.72 5.88
N SER A 72 -58.96 55.63 4.73
CA SER A 72 -58.11 54.49 4.38
C SER A 72 -56.64 54.91 4.40
N ASN A 73 -56.25 55.70 5.40
CA ASN A 73 -54.84 55.89 5.74
C ASN A 73 -54.31 54.64 6.42
N VAL A 74 -53.87 53.72 5.57
CA VAL A 74 -53.03 52.60 5.95
C VAL A 74 -51.81 53.13 6.70
N ASN A 75 -51.82 52.99 8.01
CA ASN A 75 -50.81 53.51 8.92
C ASN A 75 -49.47 52.82 8.61
N VAL A 76 -48.64 53.49 7.81
CA VAL A 76 -47.36 52.95 7.29
C VAL A 76 -46.41 52.61 8.44
N ILE A 77 -46.55 53.23 9.60
CA ILE A 77 -45.77 52.90 10.81
C ILE A 77 -46.26 51.60 11.44
N GLU A 78 -47.56 51.34 11.51
CA GLU A 78 -48.07 50.02 11.93
C GLU A 78 -47.75 48.93 10.91
N ILE A 79 -47.76 49.24 9.61
CA ILE A 79 -47.31 48.30 8.59
C ILE A 79 -45.80 48.07 8.69
N PHE A 80 -44.97 49.09 8.85
CA PHE A 80 -43.53 48.93 8.99
C PHE A 80 -43.18 48.21 10.29
N ASN A 81 -43.82 48.56 11.41
CA ASN A 81 -43.65 47.84 12.68
C ASN A 81 -44.18 46.41 12.59
N SER A 82 -45.28 46.14 11.87
CA SER A 82 -45.72 44.76 11.64
C SER A 82 -44.78 44.01 10.69
N PHE A 83 -44.16 44.67 9.71
CA PHE A 83 -43.13 44.07 8.84
C PHE A 83 -41.82 43.84 9.59
N VAL A 84 -41.44 44.72 10.52
CA VAL A 84 -40.27 44.56 11.39
C VAL A 84 -40.55 43.51 12.45
N ASP A 85 -41.76 43.42 13.01
CA ASP A 85 -42.18 42.36 13.92
C ASP A 85 -42.34 41.02 13.20
N ASP A 86 -42.83 40.99 11.96
CA ASP A 86 -42.88 39.80 11.13
C ASP A 86 -41.50 39.41 10.63
N ALA A 87 -40.62 40.38 10.34
CA ALA A 87 -39.22 40.13 10.02
C ALA A 87 -38.47 39.66 11.26
N GLU A 88 -38.71 40.22 12.44
CA GLU A 88 -38.16 39.75 13.71
C GLU A 88 -38.72 38.40 14.10
N LYS A 89 -40.00 38.10 13.85
CA LYS A 89 -40.59 36.76 14.05
C LYS A 89 -40.13 35.78 13.00
N LYS A 90 -39.90 36.19 11.75
CA LYS A 90 -39.27 35.36 10.71
C LYS A 90 -37.79 35.18 10.94
N ILE A 91 -37.09 36.16 11.49
CA ILE A 91 -35.68 36.09 11.84
C ILE A 91 -35.55 35.29 13.14
N LYS A 92 -36.38 35.48 14.17
CA LYS A 92 -36.42 34.62 15.36
C LYS A 92 -36.91 33.22 15.03
N SER A 93 -37.87 33.02 14.13
CA SER A 93 -38.29 31.68 13.70
C SER A 93 -37.33 31.05 12.71
N ASN A 94 -36.59 31.82 11.90
CA ASN A 94 -35.49 31.31 11.08
C ASN A 94 -34.23 31.09 11.92
N ILE A 95 -33.94 31.88 12.94
CA ILE A 95 -32.86 31.66 13.92
C ILE A 95 -33.22 30.48 14.81
N ASN A 96 -34.50 30.29 15.18
CA ASN A 96 -34.95 29.08 15.86
C ASN A 96 -34.97 27.87 14.91
N LYS A 97 -35.35 28.02 13.62
CA LYS A 97 -35.22 26.96 12.61
C LYS A 97 -33.77 26.63 12.23
N ILE A 98 -32.85 27.60 12.32
CA ILE A 98 -31.41 27.45 12.06
C ILE A 98 -30.72 26.89 13.32
N LYS A 99 -31.13 27.29 14.53
CA LYS A 99 -30.72 26.63 15.79
C LYS A 99 -31.25 25.20 15.89
N ASP A 100 -32.45 24.93 15.39
CA ASP A 100 -33.01 23.57 15.26
C ASP A 100 -32.39 22.77 14.09
N SER A 101 -31.53 23.38 13.27
CA SER A 101 -30.88 22.71 12.14
C SER A 101 -29.50 22.09 12.47
N ILE A 102 -28.92 22.41 13.62
CA ILE A 102 -27.64 21.85 14.08
C ILE A 102 -27.89 21.09 15.39
N LEU A 103 -28.23 19.81 15.24
CA LEU A 103 -28.49 18.89 16.34
C LEU A 103 -27.16 18.26 16.79
N ASP A 104 -26.23 19.04 17.34
CA ASP A 104 -25.04 18.51 18.05
C ASP A 104 -25.28 18.48 19.56
N LEU A 105 -24.85 17.41 20.23
CA LEU A 105 -25.03 17.25 21.68
C LEU A 105 -23.78 17.69 22.45
N LEU A 106 -23.67 19.00 22.70
CA LEU A 106 -22.72 19.56 23.66
C LEU A 106 -23.31 19.54 25.08
N VAL A 107 -22.56 19.07 26.06
CA VAL A 107 -23.01 18.85 27.44
C VAL A 107 -22.07 19.48 28.46
N SER A 108 -22.64 19.91 29.59
CA SER A 108 -21.88 20.51 30.70
C SER A 108 -21.59 19.54 31.85
N LYS A 109 -22.22 18.37 31.89
CA LYS A 109 -22.00 17.33 32.91
C LYS A 109 -21.95 15.95 32.26
N ASP A 110 -21.27 15.00 32.91
CA ASP A 110 -21.23 13.62 32.45
C ASP A 110 -22.64 13.01 32.42
N THR A 111 -22.92 12.28 31.34
CA THR A 111 -24.22 11.64 31.08
C THR A 111 -24.24 10.16 31.44
N THR A 112 -23.13 9.61 31.94
CA THR A 112 -22.92 8.18 32.17
C THR A 112 -23.41 7.74 33.55
N SER A 113 -24.03 6.57 33.61
CA SER A 113 -24.50 5.94 34.85
C SER A 113 -23.33 5.36 35.67
N ASP A 114 -23.45 5.30 37.00
CA ASP A 114 -22.36 4.88 37.89
C ASP A 114 -22.27 3.35 38.08
N THR A 115 -23.37 2.63 37.90
CA THR A 115 -23.42 1.18 38.15
C THR A 115 -23.23 0.34 36.88
N TYR A 116 -22.64 -0.84 37.03
CA TYR A 116 -22.45 -1.81 35.94
C TYR A 116 -23.78 -2.16 35.24
N SER A 117 -24.83 -2.44 36.00
CA SER A 117 -26.15 -2.84 35.47
C SER A 117 -26.81 -1.74 34.63
N GLU A 118 -26.69 -0.48 35.07
CA GLU A 118 -27.23 0.67 34.33
C GLU A 118 -26.41 0.95 33.07
N ARG A 119 -25.07 0.94 33.14
CA ARG A 119 -24.18 1.10 31.97
C ARG A 119 -24.46 0.05 30.91
N TYR A 120 -24.66 -1.21 31.33
CA TYR A 120 -25.01 -2.29 30.42
C TYR A 120 -26.36 -2.05 29.75
N LYS A 121 -27.40 -1.69 30.52
CA LYS A 121 -28.73 -1.36 29.98
C LYS A 121 -28.70 -0.16 29.04
N ASP A 122 -27.96 0.88 29.38
CA ASP A 122 -27.78 2.08 28.56
C ASP A 122 -27.06 1.76 27.25
N ASN A 123 -26.01 0.93 27.27
CA ASN A 123 -25.36 0.44 26.05
C ASN A 123 -26.34 -0.30 25.14
N LEU A 124 -27.13 -1.24 25.68
CA LEU A 124 -28.12 -1.98 24.88
C LEU A 124 -29.16 -1.05 24.25
N ASN A 125 -29.64 -0.05 24.99
CA ASN A 125 -30.60 0.94 24.49
C ASN A 125 -29.99 1.80 23.39
N ALA A 126 -28.76 2.27 23.56
CA ALA A 126 -28.04 3.07 22.57
C ALA A 126 -27.80 2.28 21.28
N ILE A 127 -27.39 1.01 21.37
CA ILE A 127 -27.16 0.13 20.21
C ILE A 127 -28.44 -0.10 19.42
N LYS A 128 -29.53 -0.46 20.11
CA LYS A 128 -30.84 -0.66 19.46
C LYS A 128 -31.30 0.61 18.77
N LEU A 129 -31.13 1.76 19.43
CA LEU A 129 -31.54 3.05 18.89
C LEU A 129 -30.70 3.45 17.67
N VAL A 130 -29.37 3.38 17.74
CA VAL A 130 -28.51 3.78 16.62
C VAL A 130 -28.72 2.89 15.40
N LYS A 131 -28.84 1.56 15.58
CA LYS A 131 -29.19 0.63 14.50
C LYS A 131 -30.55 0.98 13.87
N SER A 132 -31.54 1.32 14.69
CA SER A 132 -32.87 1.72 14.20
C SER A 132 -32.82 3.02 13.38
N LEU A 133 -32.02 4.00 13.82
CA LEU A 133 -31.83 5.28 13.14
C LEU A 133 -31.10 5.11 11.79
N ILE A 134 -30.05 4.30 11.76
CA ILE A 134 -29.30 4.00 10.52
C ILE A 134 -30.19 3.25 9.52
N LYS A 135 -30.89 2.20 9.97
CA LYS A 135 -31.80 1.43 9.11
C LYS A 135 -32.91 2.32 8.53
N ALA A 136 -33.38 3.29 9.31
CA ALA A 136 -34.39 4.27 8.87
C ALA A 136 -33.81 5.47 8.10
N ASN A 137 -32.48 5.57 7.97
CA ASN A 137 -31.76 6.73 7.44
C ASN A 137 -32.21 8.08 8.08
N LYS A 138 -32.35 8.11 9.41
CA LYS A 138 -32.79 9.27 10.19
C LYS A 138 -31.68 9.79 11.11
N LYS A 139 -31.63 11.12 11.28
CA LYS A 139 -30.80 11.76 12.31
C LYS A 139 -31.48 11.68 13.68
N ALA A 140 -30.70 11.52 14.74
CA ALA A 140 -31.18 11.49 16.11
C ALA A 140 -31.75 12.85 16.53
N THR A 141 -32.93 12.85 17.13
CA THR A 141 -33.48 14.01 17.87
C THR A 141 -32.71 14.23 19.17
N THR A 142 -32.83 15.40 19.79
CA THR A 142 -32.16 15.70 21.08
C THR A 142 -32.43 14.66 22.17
N ASN A 143 -33.67 14.15 22.26
CA ASN A 143 -34.01 13.11 23.24
C ASN A 143 -33.36 11.76 22.90
N GLN A 144 -33.23 11.43 21.62
CA GLN A 144 -32.53 10.23 21.17
C GLN A 144 -31.01 10.37 21.37
N GLN A 145 -30.44 11.55 21.14
CA GLN A 145 -29.04 11.84 21.43
C GLN A 145 -28.71 11.67 22.91
N LYS A 146 -29.62 12.07 23.83
CA LYS A 146 -29.46 11.80 25.27
C LYS A 146 -29.43 10.31 25.62
N ILE A 147 -30.05 9.45 24.82
CA ILE A 147 -29.97 7.99 25.00
C ILE A 147 -28.63 7.49 24.45
N LEU A 148 -28.26 7.92 23.23
CA LEU A 148 -26.99 7.57 22.60
C LEU A 148 -25.78 8.02 23.43
N SER A 149 -25.87 9.17 24.10
CA SER A 149 -24.79 9.75 24.89
C SER A 149 -24.45 9.00 26.17
N LYS A 150 -25.28 8.02 26.55
CA LYS A 150 -25.02 7.13 27.69
C LYS A 150 -24.21 5.91 27.32
N TYR A 151 -23.91 5.71 26.03
CA TYR A 151 -23.04 4.63 25.58
C TYR A 151 -21.61 4.85 26.10
N VAL A 152 -21.09 3.88 26.86
CA VAL A 152 -19.76 3.93 27.49
C VAL A 152 -18.74 3.02 26.82
N GLY A 153 -19.10 2.33 25.74
CA GLY A 153 -18.27 1.28 25.15
C GLY A 153 -18.20 0.04 26.05
N TRP A 154 -17.21 -0.83 25.81
CA TRP A 154 -17.16 -2.16 26.43
C TRP A 154 -16.04 -2.34 27.46
N GLY A 155 -15.21 -1.30 27.70
CA GLY A 155 -14.03 -1.39 28.57
C GLY A 155 -14.33 -1.82 30.01
N GLY A 156 -15.37 -1.24 30.62
CA GLY A 156 -15.85 -1.62 31.95
C GLY A 156 -16.97 -2.68 31.97
N LEU A 157 -17.30 -3.28 30.83
CA LEU A 157 -18.44 -4.21 30.65
C LEU A 157 -18.01 -5.59 30.11
N SER A 158 -16.78 -6.00 30.39
CA SER A 158 -16.20 -7.27 29.90
C SER A 158 -17.03 -8.51 30.28
N ASN A 159 -17.58 -8.54 31.50
CA ASN A 159 -18.40 -9.66 32.01
C ASN A 159 -19.68 -9.90 31.20
N ALA A 160 -20.18 -8.90 30.46
CA ALA A 160 -21.37 -9.04 29.64
C ALA A 160 -21.18 -10.05 28.50
N PHE A 161 -19.95 -10.20 27.98
CA PHE A 161 -19.62 -11.15 26.92
C PHE A 161 -19.54 -12.61 27.39
N SER A 162 -19.48 -12.85 28.70
CA SER A 162 -19.57 -14.19 29.29
C SER A 162 -20.98 -14.51 29.81
N GLU A 163 -21.69 -13.53 30.36
CA GLU A 163 -22.99 -13.75 31.03
C GLU A 163 -24.19 -13.74 30.06
N ASP A 164 -24.13 -12.94 28.99
CA ASP A 164 -25.28 -12.61 28.13
C ASP A 164 -24.96 -12.81 26.63
N GLU A 165 -24.04 -13.74 26.31
CA GLU A 165 -23.43 -13.91 24.98
C GLU A 165 -24.45 -14.05 23.84
N THR A 166 -25.48 -14.89 24.01
CA THR A 166 -26.51 -15.13 22.98
C THR A 166 -27.33 -13.87 22.67
N LYS A 167 -27.67 -13.10 23.71
CA LYS A 167 -28.41 -11.84 23.59
C LYS A 167 -27.56 -10.75 22.95
N LEU A 168 -26.28 -10.68 23.29
CA LEU A 168 -25.33 -9.76 22.67
C LEU A 168 -25.06 -10.10 21.21
N LYS A 169 -24.90 -11.38 20.86
CA LYS A 169 -24.79 -11.83 19.46
C LYS A 169 -26.00 -11.39 18.64
N ASN A 170 -27.20 -11.51 19.18
CA ASN A 170 -28.42 -11.08 18.50
C ASN A 170 -28.52 -9.55 18.34
N ILE A 171 -28.06 -8.76 19.30
CA ILE A 171 -28.18 -7.29 19.24
C ILE A 171 -27.05 -6.67 18.40
N LEU A 172 -25.82 -7.18 18.53
CA LEU A 172 -24.64 -6.68 17.84
C LEU A 172 -24.49 -7.27 16.43
N GLU A 173 -24.99 -8.48 16.19
CA GLU A 173 -24.89 -9.19 14.91
C GLU A 173 -23.42 -9.20 14.42
N ASN A 174 -23.13 -8.54 13.30
CA ASN A 174 -21.79 -8.45 12.73
C ASN A 174 -20.78 -7.65 13.59
N ASP A 175 -21.25 -6.83 14.53
CA ASP A 175 -20.41 -5.99 15.39
C ASP A 175 -19.92 -6.73 16.65
N PHE A 176 -20.38 -7.97 16.90
CA PHE A 176 -20.10 -8.70 18.14
C PHE A 176 -18.60 -8.91 18.40
N GLU A 177 -17.85 -9.35 17.39
CA GLU A 177 -16.40 -9.57 17.51
C GLU A 177 -15.62 -8.26 17.67
N SER A 178 -16.07 -7.16 17.05
CA SER A 178 -15.48 -5.83 17.23
C SER A 178 -15.68 -5.32 18.66
N ALA A 179 -16.92 -5.42 19.15
CA ALA A 179 -17.30 -5.06 20.51
C ALA A 179 -16.49 -5.85 21.55
N LYS A 180 -16.32 -7.17 21.35
CA LYS A 180 -15.52 -8.04 22.24
C LYS A 180 -14.04 -7.65 22.26
N ARG A 181 -13.46 -7.25 21.11
CA ARG A 181 -12.06 -6.76 21.04
C ARG A 181 -11.89 -5.39 21.70
N SER A 182 -12.90 -4.52 21.62
CA SER A 182 -12.86 -3.17 22.16
C SER A 182 -12.83 -3.10 23.70
N VAL A 183 -13.05 -4.21 24.39
CA VAL A 183 -12.95 -4.33 25.87
C VAL A 183 -11.58 -3.84 26.39
N ASN A 184 -10.50 -4.06 25.64
CA ASN A 184 -9.16 -3.67 26.10
C ASN A 184 -8.78 -2.23 25.71
N THR A 185 -9.59 -1.53 24.91
CA THR A 185 -9.22 -0.25 24.28
C THR A 185 -10.25 0.87 24.44
N ALA A 186 -11.50 0.54 24.79
CA ALA A 186 -12.58 1.52 24.95
C ALA A 186 -12.51 2.18 26.34
N PHE A 187 -11.64 3.18 26.49
CA PHE A 187 -11.52 3.96 27.72
C PHE A 187 -12.30 5.28 27.60
N PHE A 188 -13.14 5.55 28.61
CA PHE A 188 -13.97 6.74 28.65
C PHE A 188 -13.19 7.95 29.21
N THR A 189 -13.01 9.02 28.43
CA THR A 189 -12.36 10.25 28.89
C THR A 189 -13.31 11.09 29.76
N ASN A 190 -12.92 11.36 31.01
CA ASN A 190 -13.71 12.13 31.98
C ASN A 190 -13.91 13.60 31.53
N ALA A 191 -15.12 14.15 31.69
CA ALA A 191 -15.44 15.54 31.33
C ALA A 191 -14.53 16.59 31.96
N ILE A 192 -14.06 16.36 33.19
CA ILE A 192 -13.17 17.29 33.89
C ILE A 192 -11.84 17.45 33.14
N ILE A 193 -11.29 16.34 32.63
CA ILE A 193 -10.04 16.32 31.86
C ILE A 193 -10.22 17.04 30.52
N VAL A 194 -11.29 16.72 29.79
CA VAL A 194 -11.60 17.34 28.49
C VAL A 194 -11.72 18.86 28.63
N LYS A 195 -12.51 19.34 29.59
CA LYS A 195 -12.68 20.78 29.85
C LYS A 195 -11.36 21.46 30.17
N TYR A 196 -10.51 20.80 30.96
CA TYR A 196 -9.20 21.32 31.30
C TYR A 196 -8.32 21.46 30.04
N MET A 197 -8.30 20.45 29.15
CA MET A 197 -7.55 20.54 27.90
C MET A 197 -7.98 21.74 27.04
N TRP A 198 -9.29 21.98 26.90
CA TRP A 198 -9.81 23.15 26.19
C TRP A 198 -9.44 24.48 26.87
N LYS A 199 -9.37 24.53 28.20
CA LYS A 199 -8.90 25.73 28.92
C LYS A 199 -7.42 26.01 28.65
N VAL A 200 -6.59 24.98 28.60
CA VAL A 200 -5.16 25.13 28.23
C VAL A 200 -5.07 25.65 26.79
N LEU A 201 -5.83 25.08 25.85
CA LEU A 201 -5.84 25.53 24.45
C LEU A 201 -6.28 27.00 24.30
N LEU A 202 -7.30 27.41 25.04
CA LEU A 202 -7.73 28.81 25.07
C LEU A 202 -6.62 29.73 25.60
N ARG A 203 -5.92 29.32 26.67
CA ARG A 203 -4.75 30.05 27.20
C ARG A 203 -3.62 30.14 26.19
N LEU A 204 -3.40 29.10 25.39
CA LEU A 204 -2.42 29.09 24.30
C LEU A 204 -2.83 30.00 23.12
N GLY A 205 -4.04 30.54 23.10
CA GLY A 205 -4.55 31.43 22.05
C GLY A 205 -5.34 30.72 20.93
N PHE A 206 -5.65 29.44 21.08
CA PHE A 206 -6.47 28.73 20.09
C PHE A 206 -7.95 29.05 20.30
N GLU A 207 -8.59 29.69 19.32
CA GLU A 207 -10.03 30.04 19.35
C GLU A 207 -10.85 29.28 18.30
N LYS A 208 -10.26 29.02 17.13
CA LYS A 208 -10.91 28.32 16.00
C LYS A 208 -9.89 27.74 15.02
N GLY A 209 -10.31 26.75 14.23
CA GLY A 209 -9.50 26.23 13.13
C GLY A 209 -10.02 24.90 12.58
N ARG A 210 -9.20 24.21 11.78
CA ARG A 210 -9.43 22.83 11.40
C ARG A 210 -8.85 21.90 12.48
N ILE A 211 -9.70 21.07 13.06
CA ILE A 211 -9.37 20.22 14.20
C ILE A 211 -9.45 18.75 13.80
N LEU A 212 -8.44 17.97 14.17
CA LEU A 212 -8.43 16.51 14.03
C LEU A 212 -8.49 15.84 15.39
N GLU A 213 -9.37 14.86 15.54
CA GLU A 213 -9.31 13.86 16.61
C GLU A 213 -9.07 12.47 16.00
N PRO A 214 -7.84 11.91 16.09
CA PRO A 214 -7.46 10.65 15.45
C PRO A 214 -8.06 9.38 16.09
N SER A 215 -8.69 9.50 17.26
CA SER A 215 -9.41 8.42 17.96
C SER A 215 -10.60 9.01 18.73
N ILE A 216 -11.67 9.36 18.01
CA ILE A 216 -12.76 10.20 18.52
C ILE A 216 -13.69 9.49 19.53
N GLY A 217 -13.75 8.15 19.52
CA GLY A 217 -14.73 7.43 20.31
C GLY A 217 -16.14 7.93 20.00
N THR A 218 -16.94 8.20 21.03
CA THR A 218 -18.28 8.79 20.89
C THR A 218 -18.29 10.31 20.71
N GLY A 219 -17.12 10.96 20.63
CA GLY A 219 -16.99 12.41 20.47
C GLY A 219 -16.84 13.21 21.77
N ASN A 220 -16.51 12.56 22.89
CA ASN A 220 -16.44 13.22 24.20
C ASN A 220 -15.49 14.41 24.24
N MET A 221 -14.37 14.38 23.52
CA MET A 221 -13.42 15.49 23.48
C MET A 221 -14.09 16.78 23.00
N PHE A 222 -15.09 16.68 22.12
CA PHE A 222 -15.85 17.83 21.63
C PHE A 222 -17.14 18.07 22.40
N ARG A 223 -17.81 17.04 22.91
CA ARG A 223 -19.06 17.20 23.68
C ARG A 223 -18.93 18.10 24.90
N TYR A 224 -17.74 18.20 25.50
CA TYR A 224 -17.46 19.08 26.64
C TYR A 224 -16.67 20.34 26.28
N SER A 225 -16.48 20.61 24.98
CA SER A 225 -15.77 21.78 24.46
C SER A 225 -16.59 23.06 24.57
N ASN A 226 -15.95 24.22 24.36
CA ASN A 226 -16.65 25.49 24.27
C ASN A 226 -17.48 25.53 22.97
N PRO A 227 -18.80 25.84 23.01
CA PRO A 227 -19.64 25.90 21.81
C PRO A 227 -19.11 26.82 20.72
N ASP A 228 -18.59 27.99 21.08
CA ASP A 228 -18.07 28.96 20.11
C ASP A 228 -16.83 28.40 19.41
N MET A 229 -15.92 27.75 20.15
CA MET A 229 -14.75 27.12 19.56
C MET A 229 -15.13 25.93 18.67
N TYR A 230 -16.12 25.15 19.06
CA TYR A 230 -16.62 24.00 18.31
C TYR A 230 -17.27 24.45 16.98
N TYR A 231 -18.25 25.34 17.03
CA TYR A 231 -19.02 25.75 15.85
C TYR A 231 -18.25 26.65 14.89
N ASN A 232 -17.24 27.37 15.39
CA ASN A 232 -16.33 28.15 14.53
C ASN A 232 -15.19 27.31 13.93
N SER A 233 -15.14 26.01 14.23
CA SER A 233 -14.09 25.11 13.77
C SER A 233 -14.61 24.07 12.77
N LYS A 234 -13.70 23.52 11.95
CA LYS A 234 -13.98 22.38 11.07
C LYS A 234 -13.43 21.11 11.71
N ILE A 235 -14.32 20.24 12.17
CA ILE A 235 -13.95 19.06 12.96
C ILE A 235 -13.94 17.80 12.11
N ILE A 236 -12.83 17.06 12.19
CA ILE A 236 -12.67 15.73 11.60
C ILE A 236 -12.33 14.76 12.72
N GLY A 237 -13.17 13.75 12.90
CA GLY A 237 -12.96 12.66 13.86
C GLY A 237 -12.71 11.34 13.15
N ILE A 238 -11.80 10.53 13.66
CA ILE A 238 -11.52 9.18 13.15
C ILE A 238 -11.84 8.16 14.24
N GLU A 239 -12.67 7.17 13.91
CA GLU A 239 -13.00 6.07 14.81
C GLU A 239 -12.98 4.74 14.05
N MET A 240 -12.29 3.74 14.59
CA MET A 240 -12.16 2.42 13.97
C MET A 240 -13.44 1.59 14.15
N ASP A 241 -14.08 1.65 15.31
CA ASP A 241 -15.27 0.85 15.60
C ASP A 241 -16.51 1.42 14.90
N ILE A 242 -17.16 0.60 14.07
CA ILE A 242 -18.31 1.00 13.25
C ILE A 242 -19.44 1.55 14.13
N LEU A 243 -19.84 0.80 15.16
CA LEU A 243 -20.91 1.18 16.07
C LEU A 243 -20.60 2.50 16.78
N THR A 244 -19.38 2.65 17.30
CA THR A 244 -18.96 3.86 18.01
C THR A 244 -18.89 5.06 17.07
N SER A 245 -18.37 4.89 15.86
CA SER A 245 -18.35 5.96 14.83
C SER A 245 -19.75 6.41 14.42
N GLN A 246 -20.69 5.48 14.36
CA GLN A 246 -22.09 5.77 14.07
C GLN A 246 -22.75 6.55 15.21
N ILE A 247 -22.50 6.15 16.46
CA ILE A 247 -22.96 6.90 17.63
C ILE A 247 -22.37 8.32 17.62
N ALA A 248 -21.07 8.47 17.37
CA ALA A 248 -20.41 9.76 17.26
C ALA A 248 -21.03 10.64 16.16
N SER A 249 -21.32 10.08 14.97
CA SER A 249 -21.97 10.81 13.87
C SER A 249 -23.38 11.31 14.19
N GLN A 250 -24.06 10.65 15.13
CA GLN A 250 -25.39 11.05 15.60
C GLN A 250 -25.32 12.06 16.74
N LEU A 251 -24.25 12.04 17.54
CA LEU A 251 -24.01 13.00 18.63
C LEU A 251 -23.39 14.31 18.12
N LEU A 252 -22.52 14.25 17.11
CA LEU A 252 -21.82 15.36 16.49
C LEU A 252 -22.16 15.41 14.98
N GLN A 253 -23.40 15.76 14.68
CA GLN A 253 -23.97 15.81 13.33
C GLN A 253 -23.36 16.88 12.41
N SER A 254 -22.68 17.90 12.95
CA SER A 254 -21.91 18.88 12.17
C SER A 254 -20.45 18.45 11.91
N ALA A 255 -19.92 17.52 12.69
CA ALA A 255 -18.56 17.03 12.53
C ALA A 255 -18.46 15.99 11.39
N THR A 256 -17.31 15.93 10.73
CA THR A 256 -17.02 14.86 9.77
C THR A 256 -16.43 13.66 10.52
N ILE A 257 -17.22 12.61 10.72
CA ILE A 257 -16.77 11.37 11.36
C ILE A 257 -16.40 10.34 10.29
N ILE A 258 -15.14 9.91 10.28
CA ILE A 258 -14.59 8.92 9.37
C ILE A 258 -14.48 7.60 10.10
N ASN A 259 -15.25 6.60 9.69
CA ASN A 259 -15.05 5.24 10.17
C ASN A 259 -13.84 4.60 9.47
N SER A 260 -12.68 4.64 10.12
CA SER A 260 -11.42 4.13 9.60
C SER A 260 -10.41 4.01 10.74
N ARG A 261 -9.35 3.23 10.53
CA ARG A 261 -8.20 3.25 11.43
C ARG A 261 -7.34 4.48 11.15
N TYR A 262 -6.70 5.05 12.17
CA TYR A 262 -5.90 6.26 11.97
C TYR A 262 -4.79 6.05 10.92
N GLU A 263 -4.12 4.89 10.92
CA GLU A 263 -3.10 4.47 9.94
C GLU A 263 -3.58 4.29 8.51
N GLU A 264 -4.88 4.07 8.30
CA GLU A 264 -5.45 3.89 6.97
C GLU A 264 -5.91 5.22 6.36
N THR A 265 -6.09 6.25 7.19
CA THR A 265 -6.55 7.56 6.72
C THR A 265 -5.52 8.27 5.83
N SER A 266 -6.01 8.83 4.73
CA SER A 266 -5.23 9.64 3.78
C SER A 266 -5.59 11.12 3.92
N LEU A 267 -5.38 11.66 5.12
CA LEU A 267 -5.55 13.08 5.41
C LEU A 267 -4.37 13.88 4.86
N LYS A 268 -4.61 15.10 4.36
CA LYS A 268 -3.55 15.98 3.86
C LYS A 268 -2.61 16.37 5.01
N ASP A 269 -1.31 16.30 4.77
CA ASP A 269 -0.31 16.83 5.70
C ASP A 269 -0.43 18.35 5.85
N GLU A 270 0.01 18.84 7.00
CA GLU A 270 0.04 20.28 7.30
C GLU A 270 -1.28 21.00 7.06
N SER A 271 -2.40 20.33 7.38
CA SER A 271 -3.74 20.82 7.07
C SER A 271 -4.59 21.11 8.29
N PHE A 272 -4.13 20.77 9.49
CA PHE A 272 -4.84 20.97 10.75
C PHE A 272 -4.15 21.98 11.64
N ASP A 273 -4.95 22.84 12.27
CA ASP A 273 -4.53 23.84 13.25
C ASP A 273 -4.34 23.21 14.63
N LEU A 274 -5.19 22.23 14.97
CA LEU A 274 -5.19 21.53 16.25
C LEU A 274 -5.41 20.03 16.02
N ILE A 275 -4.63 19.22 16.73
CA ILE A 275 -4.89 17.79 16.89
C ILE A 275 -5.05 17.50 18.37
N ILE A 276 -6.25 17.06 18.78
CA ILE A 276 -6.59 16.81 20.18
C ILE A 276 -7.17 15.41 20.33
N SER A 277 -6.73 14.62 21.31
CA SER A 277 -7.25 13.27 21.51
C SER A 277 -6.85 12.64 22.85
N ASN A 278 -7.64 11.63 23.27
CA ASN A 278 -7.15 10.58 24.15
C ASN A 278 -6.71 9.41 23.27
N ILE A 279 -5.40 9.23 23.13
CA ILE A 279 -4.84 8.26 22.16
C ILE A 279 -4.76 6.86 22.78
N PRO A 280 -4.83 5.78 21.98
CA PRO A 280 -4.72 4.42 22.52
C PRO A 280 -3.35 4.12 23.16
N PHE A 281 -3.35 3.35 24.25
CA PHE A 281 -2.14 2.92 24.98
C PHE A 281 -1.83 1.44 24.69
N GLY A 282 -0.54 1.08 24.71
CA GLY A 282 -0.11 -0.33 24.63
C GLY A 282 1.16 -0.56 23.81
N ASP A 283 1.72 -1.75 23.95
CA ASP A 283 2.93 -2.20 23.25
C ASP A 283 2.60 -2.81 21.88
N ILE A 284 1.71 -2.14 21.13
CA ILE A 284 1.26 -2.56 19.80
C ILE A 284 1.98 -1.71 18.76
N LYS A 285 2.56 -2.34 17.74
CA LYS A 285 3.18 -1.65 16.60
C LYS A 285 2.18 -1.53 15.46
N ILE A 286 2.10 -0.34 14.87
CA ILE A 286 1.14 -0.04 13.79
C ILE A 286 1.90 0.21 12.50
N PHE A 287 1.51 -0.49 11.44
CA PHE A 287 2.03 -0.25 10.10
C PHE A 287 1.19 0.82 9.39
N ASP A 288 1.80 1.97 9.08
CA ASP A 288 1.19 3.00 8.24
C ASP A 288 1.81 2.99 6.84
N LYS A 289 0.96 2.85 5.81
CA LYS A 289 1.36 2.87 4.40
C LYS A 289 1.95 4.21 3.94
N GLU A 290 1.57 5.33 4.58
CA GLU A 290 2.11 6.67 4.32
C GLU A 290 3.48 6.88 4.95
N TYR A 291 3.64 6.34 6.17
CA TYR A 291 4.83 6.52 7.01
C TYR A 291 5.39 5.18 7.48
N PRO A 292 5.92 4.33 6.58
CA PRO A 292 6.43 3.00 6.94
C PRO A 292 7.55 3.06 7.99
N GLU A 293 8.32 4.15 8.03
CA GLU A 293 9.35 4.42 9.03
C GLU A 293 8.81 4.44 10.46
N PHE A 294 7.51 4.68 10.67
CA PHE A 294 6.91 4.68 12.00
C PHE A 294 6.54 3.28 12.51
N SER A 295 6.68 2.23 11.69
CA SER A 295 6.20 0.87 11.99
C SER A 295 6.91 0.19 13.16
N ASN A 296 8.05 0.72 13.61
CA ASN A 296 8.81 0.19 14.73
C ASN A 296 8.42 0.79 16.09
N TYR A 297 7.61 1.87 16.10
CA TYR A 297 7.19 2.55 17.31
C TYR A 297 5.89 1.97 17.87
N TYR A 298 5.70 2.10 19.19
CA TYR A 298 4.45 1.71 19.83
C TYR A 298 3.31 2.64 19.44
N VAL A 299 2.07 2.19 19.58
CA VAL A 299 0.88 2.91 19.11
C VAL A 299 0.85 4.36 19.61
N HIS A 300 1.14 4.59 20.89
CA HIS A 300 1.15 5.93 21.47
C HIS A 300 2.24 6.84 20.87
N ASP A 301 3.44 6.31 20.63
CA ASP A 301 4.54 7.02 19.95
C ASP A 301 4.17 7.34 18.49
N TYR A 302 3.59 6.37 17.77
CA TYR A 302 3.13 6.51 16.39
C TYR A 302 2.08 7.62 16.24
N TYR A 303 1.14 7.73 17.18
CA TYR A 303 0.12 8.79 17.16
C TYR A 303 0.74 10.19 17.25
N PHE A 304 1.81 10.40 18.04
CA PHE A 304 2.56 11.66 18.03
C PHE A 304 3.23 11.89 16.68
N LEU A 305 4.00 10.93 16.16
CA LEU A 305 4.76 11.07 14.91
C LEU A 305 3.86 11.37 13.71
N LYS A 306 2.73 10.66 13.56
CA LYS A 306 1.78 10.93 12.47
C LYS A 306 1.09 12.28 12.65
N SER A 307 0.72 12.65 13.87
CA SER A 307 0.06 13.93 14.15
C SER A 307 0.96 15.13 13.83
N ILE A 308 2.26 15.03 14.08
CA ILE A 308 3.25 16.05 13.69
C ILE A 308 3.28 16.26 12.16
N LYS A 309 3.05 15.21 11.37
CA LYS A 309 2.92 15.35 9.92
C LYS A 309 1.60 16.01 9.51
N LYS A 310 0.50 15.72 10.21
CA LYS A 310 -0.83 16.24 9.89
C LYS A 310 -1.05 17.69 10.35
N VAL A 311 -0.45 18.10 11.46
CA VAL A 311 -0.55 19.48 11.97
C VAL A 311 0.31 20.42 11.13
N ARG A 312 -0.20 21.63 10.86
CA ARG A 312 0.57 22.66 10.15
C ARG A 312 1.63 23.29 11.04
N ASP A 313 2.57 24.02 10.45
CA ASP A 313 3.50 24.85 11.22
C ASP A 313 2.73 25.81 12.14
N LYS A 314 3.22 25.95 13.38
CA LYS A 314 2.60 26.68 14.51
C LYS A 314 1.28 26.11 15.04
N GLY A 315 0.78 25.01 14.48
CA GLY A 315 -0.39 24.31 15.03
C GLY A 315 -0.05 23.52 16.30
N ILE A 316 -1.09 23.15 17.05
CA ILE A 316 -0.97 22.52 18.39
C ILE A 316 -1.34 21.03 18.33
N ILE A 317 -0.60 20.21 19.08
CA ILE A 317 -0.96 18.83 19.42
C ILE A 317 -1.22 18.75 20.93
N ALA A 318 -2.38 18.22 21.33
CA ALA A 318 -2.79 18.07 22.72
C ALA A 318 -3.29 16.63 22.97
N PHE A 319 -2.48 15.80 23.62
CA PHE A 319 -2.78 14.38 23.81
C PHE A 319 -2.81 13.95 25.27
N VAL A 320 -3.79 13.11 25.60
CA VAL A 320 -3.73 12.24 26.77
C VAL A 320 -3.05 10.95 26.35
N THR A 321 -1.95 10.59 27.00
CA THR A 321 -1.14 9.39 26.72
C THR A 321 -0.76 8.66 28.02
N SER A 322 -0.22 7.44 27.91
CA SER A 322 0.42 6.75 29.04
C SER A 322 1.75 7.40 29.40
N THR A 323 2.26 7.11 30.61
CA THR A 323 3.61 7.55 31.02
C THR A 323 4.73 6.98 30.13
N GLY A 324 4.44 6.00 29.26
CA GLY A 324 5.39 5.36 28.34
C GLY A 324 6.01 6.28 27.28
N VAL A 325 5.54 7.52 27.13
CA VAL A 325 6.21 8.56 26.31
C VAL A 325 7.23 9.34 27.17
N MET A 326 6.78 9.88 28.30
CA MET A 326 7.58 10.77 29.14
C MET A 326 8.64 10.01 29.95
N ASP A 327 8.29 8.89 30.57
CA ASP A 327 9.19 8.17 31.50
C ASP A 327 10.10 7.12 30.80
N LYS A 328 9.99 6.99 29.47
CA LYS A 328 10.81 6.04 28.71
C LYS A 328 12.29 6.40 28.87
N ARG A 329 13.10 5.44 29.35
CA ARG A 329 14.54 5.66 29.56
C ARG A 329 15.29 6.05 28.27
N ASN A 330 14.88 5.48 27.14
CA ASN A 330 15.40 5.87 25.83
C ASN A 330 14.73 7.19 25.40
N GLN A 331 15.54 8.23 25.17
CA GLN A 331 15.08 9.56 24.74
C GLN A 331 14.71 9.67 23.27
N GLU A 332 15.00 8.65 22.44
CA GLU A 332 14.85 8.67 20.97
C GLU A 332 13.50 9.24 20.49
N ILE A 333 12.37 8.80 21.08
CA ILE A 333 11.05 9.30 20.66
C ILE A 333 10.86 10.78 21.01
N ARG A 334 11.37 11.23 22.16
CA ARG A 334 11.26 12.62 22.59
C ARG A 334 12.18 13.51 21.77
N GLU A 335 13.37 13.03 21.40
CA GLU A 335 14.24 13.70 20.45
C GLU A 335 13.57 13.86 19.08
N LEU A 336 12.95 12.80 18.56
CA LEU A 336 12.23 12.83 17.29
C LEU A 336 11.07 13.84 17.30
N ILE A 337 10.30 13.90 18.39
CA ILE A 337 9.26 14.90 18.57
C ILE A 337 9.86 16.31 18.65
N SER A 338 10.95 16.49 19.41
CA SER A 338 11.57 17.79 19.66
C SER A 338 12.19 18.47 18.44
N LYS A 339 12.51 17.68 17.39
CA LYS A 339 13.01 18.17 16.10
C LYS A 339 12.01 19.07 15.41
N ASP A 340 10.74 18.66 15.41
CA ASP A 340 9.66 19.34 14.68
C ASP A 340 8.73 20.12 15.62
N CYS A 341 8.84 19.96 16.95
CA CYS A 341 7.94 20.57 17.93
C CYS A 341 8.66 21.25 19.10
N ASP A 342 8.03 22.32 19.59
CA ASP A 342 8.29 22.92 20.89
C ASP A 342 7.37 22.30 21.94
N PHE A 343 7.95 21.98 23.11
CA PHE A 343 7.23 21.44 24.25
C PHE A 343 6.60 22.59 25.04
N LEU A 344 5.27 22.64 25.09
CA LEU A 344 4.53 23.71 25.75
C LEU A 344 4.23 23.41 27.23
N GLY A 345 4.30 22.13 27.62
CA GLY A 345 4.06 21.66 28.98
C GLY A 345 3.32 20.32 29.02
N ALA A 346 3.37 19.66 30.17
CA ALA A 346 2.60 18.44 30.42
C ALA A 346 2.04 18.42 31.85
N VAL A 347 0.98 17.64 32.09
CA VAL A 347 0.42 17.39 33.42
C VAL A 347 0.23 15.91 33.64
N ARG A 348 0.74 15.38 34.76
CA ARG A 348 0.60 13.97 35.16
C ARG A 348 -0.59 13.78 36.09
N LEU A 349 -1.48 12.88 35.71
CA LEU A 349 -2.72 12.57 36.43
C LEU A 349 -2.50 11.43 37.45
N PRO A 350 -3.23 11.41 38.59
CA PRO A 350 -3.15 10.31 39.54
C PRO A 350 -3.78 9.03 38.98
N SER A 351 -3.33 7.87 39.49
CA SER A 351 -3.95 6.58 39.16
C SER A 351 -5.43 6.55 39.53
N GLY A 352 -6.25 5.96 38.65
CA GLY A 352 -7.71 5.96 38.81
C GLY A 352 -8.42 7.23 38.33
N SER A 353 -7.73 8.14 37.64
CA SER A 353 -8.35 9.30 36.97
C SER A 353 -9.32 8.89 35.86
N PHE A 354 -9.16 7.68 35.31
CA PHE A 354 -10.10 7.02 34.42
C PHE A 354 -10.71 5.84 35.19
N SER A 355 -12.05 5.79 35.31
CA SER A 355 -12.75 4.86 36.22
C SER A 355 -12.47 3.37 35.97
N ASP A 356 -11.96 3.04 34.79
CA ASP A 356 -11.85 1.68 34.29
C ASP A 356 -10.40 1.14 34.30
N THR A 357 -9.41 1.95 34.72
CA THR A 357 -8.01 1.50 34.88
C THR A 357 -7.27 2.15 36.04
N LYS A 358 -6.29 1.45 36.61
CA LYS A 358 -5.35 2.00 37.60
C LYS A 358 -4.08 2.61 36.96
N VAL A 359 -4.12 2.88 35.66
CA VAL A 359 -2.96 3.40 34.90
C VAL A 359 -2.78 4.89 35.17
N VAL A 360 -1.52 5.33 35.27
CA VAL A 360 -1.14 6.75 35.33
C VAL A 360 -1.04 7.30 33.90
N SER A 361 -1.57 8.50 33.68
CA SER A 361 -1.61 9.13 32.35
C SER A 361 -1.09 10.56 32.38
N ASP A 362 -0.53 11.00 31.26
CA ASP A 362 0.00 12.34 31.06
C ASP A 362 -0.85 13.08 30.01
N ILE A 363 -1.09 14.37 30.23
CA ILE A 363 -1.64 15.30 29.23
C ILE A 363 -0.48 16.13 28.69
N ILE A 364 -0.19 16.04 27.40
CA ILE A 364 0.99 16.67 26.78
C ILE A 364 0.53 17.68 25.72
N PHE A 365 1.12 18.88 25.75
CA PHE A 365 0.89 19.94 24.76
C PHE A 365 2.19 20.27 24.00
N LEU A 366 2.10 20.27 22.67
CA LEU A 366 3.21 20.54 21.75
C LEU A 366 2.77 21.58 20.71
N GLN A 367 3.70 22.40 20.24
CA GLN A 367 3.50 23.26 19.07
C GLN A 367 4.47 22.88 17.96
N LYS A 368 3.99 22.68 16.74
CA LYS A 368 4.88 22.43 15.60
C LYS A 368 5.67 23.70 15.26
N ASN A 369 6.98 23.55 15.07
CA ASN A 369 7.89 24.65 14.74
C ASN A 369 9.01 24.15 13.81
N ILE A 370 8.84 24.32 12.50
CA ILE A 370 9.75 23.78 11.48
C ILE A 370 11.06 24.60 11.39
N ASN A 371 11.05 25.88 11.78
CA ASN A 371 12.20 26.79 11.70
C ASN A 371 13.04 26.81 12.99
N LYS A 372 13.16 25.67 13.67
CA LYS A 372 13.92 25.56 14.92
C LYS A 372 15.42 25.61 14.62
N THR A 373 16.06 26.77 14.81
CA THR A 373 17.52 26.89 14.79
C THR A 373 18.07 26.16 16.01
N ILE A 374 18.77 25.05 15.79
CA ILE A 374 19.58 24.42 16.83
C ILE A 374 20.93 25.13 16.79
N GLU A 375 21.05 26.28 17.44
CA GLU A 375 22.39 26.82 17.70
C GLU A 375 23.01 26.05 18.88
N PRO A 376 24.25 25.55 18.74
CA PRO A 376 25.05 25.14 19.88
C PRO A 376 25.56 26.41 20.58
N GLU A 377 25.10 26.66 21.80
CA GLU A 377 25.71 27.69 22.66
C GLU A 377 27.16 27.26 22.99
N ILE A 378 28.10 27.80 22.22
CA ILE A 378 29.46 28.08 22.68
C ILE A 378 29.68 29.56 22.41
N SER A 379 29.37 30.37 23.41
CA SER A 379 29.99 31.68 23.61
C SER A 379 29.89 32.00 25.09
N GLU A 380 30.98 31.71 25.80
CA GLU A 380 31.34 32.47 27.00
C GLU A 380 31.49 33.93 26.56
N ASP A 381 31.04 34.85 27.42
CA ASP A 381 31.06 36.31 27.29
C ASP A 381 29.86 36.93 26.55
N GLU A 382 28.89 37.44 27.33
CA GLU A 382 28.39 38.84 27.31
C GLU A 382 27.04 38.99 28.06
N ASP A 383 27.06 39.80 29.12
CA ASP A 383 26.02 40.61 29.77
C ASP A 383 24.66 40.01 30.23
N GLU A 384 24.51 39.95 31.56
CA GLU A 384 23.42 39.33 32.34
C GLU A 384 22.03 40.02 32.30
N GLU A 385 21.78 41.08 31.52
CA GLU A 385 20.55 41.88 31.74
C GLU A 385 19.52 41.91 30.59
N SER A 386 19.63 41.04 29.57
CA SER A 386 18.63 41.00 28.48
C SER A 386 18.09 39.61 28.07
N ASN A 387 18.53 38.52 28.70
CA ASN A 387 18.25 37.15 28.22
C ASN A 387 16.96 36.50 28.76
N SER A 388 15.87 37.26 28.92
CA SER A 388 14.59 36.74 29.46
C SER A 388 13.63 36.14 28.42
N LYS A 389 14.06 35.84 27.19
CA LYS A 389 13.18 35.24 26.16
C LYS A 389 13.86 34.15 25.32
N LYS A 390 13.36 32.92 25.52
CA LYS A 390 13.54 31.65 24.77
C LYS A 390 14.66 30.70 25.22
N THR A 391 14.63 30.30 26.48
CA THR A 391 15.20 28.99 26.86
C THR A 391 14.28 27.89 26.31
N ILE A 392 14.73 27.12 25.33
CA ILE A 392 14.06 25.89 24.91
C ILE A 392 14.13 24.92 26.11
N ASN A 393 13.01 24.67 26.78
CA ASN A 393 12.95 23.70 27.88
C ASN A 393 13.38 22.31 27.36
N ARG A 394 14.59 21.87 27.73
CA ARG A 394 15.19 20.59 27.33
C ARG A 394 15.02 19.49 28.38
N ASP A 395 14.58 19.85 29.58
CA ASP A 395 14.40 18.96 30.74
C ASP A 395 13.43 17.81 30.43
N TRP A 396 12.49 18.01 29.51
CA TRP A 396 11.56 16.95 29.14
C TRP A 396 12.19 15.84 28.26
N LEU A 397 13.40 16.02 27.73
CA LEU A 397 14.07 15.01 26.91
C LEU A 397 14.62 13.85 27.73
N GLN A 398 15.03 14.09 28.97
CA GLN A 398 15.67 13.11 29.83
C GLN A 398 14.70 12.42 30.79
N SER A 399 15.10 11.25 31.29
CA SER A 399 14.44 10.60 32.42
C SER A 399 15.47 10.29 33.50
N VAL A 400 15.16 10.68 34.74
CA VAL A 400 16.05 10.56 35.90
C VAL A 400 15.51 9.53 36.89
N PRO A 401 16.36 8.78 37.59
CA PRO A 401 15.92 7.83 38.61
C PRO A 401 15.41 8.56 39.84
N ILE A 402 14.20 8.22 40.33
CA ILE A 402 13.59 8.91 41.48
C ILE A 402 13.35 8.01 42.70
N LYS A 403 13.19 6.69 42.51
CA LYS A 403 12.95 5.73 43.60
C LYS A 403 13.59 4.37 43.27
N LYS A 404 13.94 3.63 44.33
CA LYS A 404 14.47 2.26 44.24
C LYS A 404 13.43 1.29 44.80
N GLY A 405 13.12 0.24 44.04
CA GLY A 405 12.23 -0.85 44.44
C GLY A 405 12.86 -1.79 45.48
N THR A 406 12.06 -2.71 46.01
CA THR A 406 12.52 -3.69 47.02
C THR A 406 13.53 -4.69 46.47
N ASP A 407 13.50 -4.95 45.16
CA ASP A 407 14.46 -5.75 44.40
C ASP A 407 15.73 -4.98 43.98
N GLY A 408 15.82 -3.70 44.35
CA GLY A 408 16.91 -2.82 43.97
C GLY A 408 16.77 -2.15 42.60
N LYS A 409 15.66 -2.38 41.88
CA LYS A 409 15.36 -1.76 40.57
C LYS A 409 15.12 -0.25 40.71
N LEU A 410 15.77 0.54 39.87
CA LEU A 410 15.54 1.98 39.79
C LEU A 410 14.32 2.31 38.91
N PHE A 411 13.39 3.09 39.46
CA PHE A 411 12.26 3.67 38.75
C PHE A 411 12.61 5.08 38.26
N TYR A 412 12.32 5.34 36.99
CA TYR A 412 12.67 6.58 36.30
C TYR A 412 11.42 7.39 36.05
N VAL A 413 11.56 8.71 36.15
CA VAL A 413 10.53 9.69 35.80
C VAL A 413 11.17 10.73 34.89
N ASN A 414 10.39 11.26 33.97
CA ASN A 414 10.83 12.36 33.12
C ASN A 414 11.31 13.55 33.96
N GLU A 415 12.47 14.11 33.62
CA GLU A 415 13.07 15.19 34.40
C GLU A 415 12.19 16.44 34.47
N TYR A 416 11.37 16.71 33.45
CA TYR A 416 10.34 17.75 33.51
C TYR A 416 9.41 17.63 34.73
N PHE A 417 8.93 16.43 35.06
CA PHE A 417 8.04 16.23 36.22
C PHE A 417 8.77 16.29 37.56
N VAL A 418 10.08 16.07 37.55
CA VAL A 418 10.92 16.24 38.75
C VAL A 418 11.16 17.72 39.02
N ASN A 419 11.44 18.50 37.98
CA ASN A 419 11.69 19.93 38.06
C ASN A 419 10.40 20.76 38.23
N ASN A 420 9.24 20.20 37.86
CA ASN A 420 7.92 20.85 37.95
C ASN A 420 6.96 19.95 38.77
N PRO A 421 7.20 19.73 40.07
CA PRO A 421 6.40 18.83 40.91
C PRO A 421 4.92 19.23 40.97
N GLU A 422 4.59 20.52 40.79
CA GLU A 422 3.23 21.03 40.71
C GLU A 422 2.46 20.56 39.47
N MET A 423 3.16 20.08 38.45
CA MET A 423 2.57 19.46 37.25
C MET A 423 2.28 17.96 37.46
N VAL A 424 2.60 17.41 38.64
CA VAL A 424 2.22 16.06 39.07
C VAL A 424 1.08 16.16 40.09
N LEU A 425 -0.12 15.70 39.69
CA LEU A 425 -1.33 15.81 40.51
C LEU A 425 -1.45 14.67 41.53
N GLY A 426 -0.45 14.53 42.40
CA GLY A 426 -0.36 13.52 43.46
C GLY A 426 1.09 13.23 43.83
N GLU A 427 1.32 12.13 44.55
CA GLU A 427 2.65 11.71 44.98
C GLU A 427 3.07 10.40 44.32
N PHE A 428 4.35 10.33 43.91
CA PHE A 428 4.92 9.09 43.39
C PHE A 428 5.02 8.04 44.49
N ILE A 429 4.40 6.87 44.30
CA ILE A 429 4.51 5.70 45.19
C ILE A 429 4.83 4.44 44.40
N ILE A 430 5.46 3.46 45.04
CA ILE A 430 5.68 2.14 44.45
C ILE A 430 4.56 1.22 44.93
N THR A 431 3.90 0.53 44.00
CA THR A 431 2.87 -0.47 44.28
C THR A 431 3.28 -1.82 43.70
N SER A 432 2.97 -2.90 44.41
CA SER A 432 3.26 -4.27 43.96
C SER A 432 2.05 -4.87 43.26
N SER A 433 2.27 -5.51 42.10
CA SER A 433 1.25 -6.23 41.32
C SER A 433 1.71 -7.67 41.01
N LYS A 434 0.83 -8.49 40.42
CA LYS A 434 1.18 -9.84 39.92
C LYS A 434 2.29 -9.83 38.86
N PHE A 435 2.62 -8.67 38.29
CA PHE A 435 3.67 -8.46 37.28
C PHE A 435 4.91 -7.76 37.86
N GLY A 436 5.01 -7.63 39.18
CA GLY A 436 6.11 -6.96 39.88
C GLY A 436 5.76 -5.56 40.39
N GLU A 437 6.77 -4.85 40.91
CA GLU A 437 6.65 -3.48 41.40
C GLU A 437 6.53 -2.46 40.25
N THR A 438 5.61 -1.51 40.42
CA THR A 438 5.35 -0.43 39.46
C THR A 438 5.28 0.91 40.17
N LEU A 439 5.85 1.95 39.55
CA LEU A 439 5.72 3.32 40.01
C LEU A 439 4.33 3.85 39.60
N THR A 440 3.60 4.43 40.54
CA THR A 440 2.30 5.05 40.30
C THR A 440 2.23 6.43 40.97
N VAL A 441 1.18 7.20 40.67
CA VAL A 441 0.87 8.47 41.33
C VAL A 441 -0.40 8.27 42.14
N ASN A 442 -0.30 8.48 43.45
CA ASN A 442 -1.44 8.40 44.37
C ASN A 442 -1.84 9.81 44.80
N SER A 443 -3.14 10.12 44.73
CA SER A 443 -3.68 11.37 45.25
C SER A 443 -4.68 11.04 46.37
N PRO A 444 -4.53 11.63 47.57
CA PRO A 444 -5.49 11.45 48.66
C PRO A 444 -6.84 12.14 48.37
N GLN A 445 -6.89 13.03 47.37
CA GLN A 445 -8.09 13.74 46.95
C GLN A 445 -8.53 13.31 45.55
N LYS A 446 -9.84 13.16 45.35
CA LYS A 446 -10.42 12.90 44.02
C LYS A 446 -10.07 14.04 43.07
N LEU A 447 -9.74 13.72 41.81
CA LEU A 447 -9.42 14.73 40.80
C LEU A 447 -10.61 15.69 40.60
N THR A 448 -10.38 16.99 40.81
CA THR A 448 -11.37 18.06 40.61
C THR A 448 -10.88 19.09 39.60
N THR A 449 -11.80 19.87 39.05
CA THR A 449 -11.49 20.98 38.14
C THR A 449 -10.55 22.00 38.79
N ASP A 450 -10.68 22.24 40.10
CA ASP A 450 -9.86 23.22 40.81
C ASP A 450 -8.40 22.79 40.93
N ILE A 451 -8.15 21.50 41.17
CA ILE A 451 -6.80 20.93 41.20
C ILE A 451 -6.13 21.10 39.84
N LEU A 452 -6.83 20.76 38.76
CA LEU A 452 -6.34 20.93 37.39
C LEU A 452 -6.10 22.41 37.05
N ASN A 453 -7.02 23.32 37.40
CA ASN A 453 -6.89 24.74 37.07
C ASN A 453 -5.64 25.39 37.71
N LYS A 454 -5.13 24.87 38.84
CA LYS A 454 -3.88 25.38 39.46
C LYS A 454 -2.66 25.26 38.55
N THR A 455 -2.67 24.29 37.63
CA THR A 455 -1.57 24.07 36.67
C THR A 455 -1.62 25.04 35.48
N LEU A 456 -2.77 25.68 35.20
CA LEU A 456 -2.95 26.54 34.01
C LEU A 456 -1.90 27.65 33.92
N LYS A 457 -1.52 28.24 35.06
CA LYS A 457 -0.57 29.36 35.10
C LYS A 457 0.83 29.01 34.57
N TYR A 458 1.20 27.73 34.56
CA TYR A 458 2.50 27.24 34.09
C TYR A 458 2.55 26.99 32.58
N PHE A 459 1.41 27.01 31.88
CA PHE A 459 1.38 27.00 30.43
C PHE A 459 1.60 28.41 29.87
N PRO A 460 2.29 28.54 28.71
CA PRO A 460 2.50 29.83 28.06
C PRO A 460 1.17 30.44 27.58
N THR A 461 1.16 31.75 27.35
CA THR A 461 -0.01 32.49 26.87
C THR A 461 0.15 32.90 25.41
N GLU A 462 -0.93 32.80 24.62
CA GLU A 462 -1.02 33.35 23.25
C GLU A 462 0.13 32.94 22.30
N THR A 463 0.55 31.67 22.37
CA THR A 463 1.60 31.13 21.49
C THR A 463 1.08 30.73 20.10
N TYR A 464 -0.21 30.46 19.97
CA TYR A 464 -0.86 30.14 18.70
C TYR A 464 -1.29 31.39 17.94
N ILE A 465 -0.93 31.46 16.66
CA ILE A 465 -1.27 32.57 15.76
C ILE A 465 -2.18 32.06 14.64
N THR A 466 -3.32 32.72 14.45
CA THR A 466 -4.28 32.40 13.38
C THR A 466 -3.75 32.93 12.03
N PRO A 467 -3.68 32.09 10.98
CA PRO A 467 -3.13 32.48 9.68
C PRO A 467 -4.05 33.43 8.90
N ILE A 468 -3.45 34.34 8.13
CA ILE A 468 -4.14 35.50 7.51
C ILE A 468 -4.76 35.21 6.12
N ASN A 469 -4.35 34.14 5.41
CA ASN A 469 -4.81 33.83 4.03
C ASN A 469 -5.15 32.34 3.82
N ASP A 470 -6.42 32.05 3.52
CA ASP A 470 -6.94 30.70 3.23
C ASP A 470 -6.81 30.37 1.72
N LEU A 471 -5.65 29.85 1.30
CA LEU A 471 -5.28 29.67 -0.11
C LEU A 471 -5.64 28.29 -0.73
N TYR A 472 -6.62 27.56 -0.20
CA TYR A 472 -6.88 26.16 -0.60
C TYR A 472 -8.33 25.85 -1.01
N MET A 473 -8.86 26.56 -2.01
CA MET A 473 -10.08 26.17 -2.73
C MET A 473 -9.87 26.29 -4.26
N TYR A 474 -10.21 25.25 -5.03
CA TYR A 474 -10.32 25.30 -6.49
C TYR A 474 -11.81 25.44 -6.88
N ASP A 475 -12.10 26.17 -7.96
CA ASP A 475 -13.43 26.27 -8.60
C ASP A 475 -13.65 25.15 -9.64
N GLU A 476 -14.87 24.62 -9.72
CA GLU A 476 -15.28 23.48 -10.59
C GLU A 476 -15.47 23.84 -12.09
N ASP A 477 -15.30 25.10 -12.48
CA ASP A 477 -15.74 25.61 -13.81
C ASP A 477 -14.76 25.40 -15.00
N ASP A 478 -13.59 24.75 -14.81
CA ASP A 478 -12.53 24.63 -15.83
C ASP A 478 -12.41 23.26 -16.54
N LEU A 479 -13.38 22.35 -16.40
CA LEU A 479 -13.35 20.99 -16.98
C LEU A 479 -13.91 20.93 -18.42
N LYS A 480 -13.11 20.44 -19.40
CA LYS A 480 -13.57 20.12 -20.78
C LYS A 480 -13.84 18.61 -20.96
N VAL A 481 -14.96 18.26 -21.62
CA VAL A 481 -15.49 16.86 -21.72
C VAL A 481 -15.38 16.24 -23.13
N ASN A 482 -15.13 17.02 -24.19
CA ASN A 482 -15.03 16.52 -25.58
C ASN A 482 -13.60 16.61 -26.12
N PHE A 483 -13.00 15.47 -26.48
CA PHE A 483 -11.66 15.36 -27.09
C PHE A 483 -11.49 14.02 -27.84
N ASP A 484 -10.43 13.90 -28.65
CA ASP A 484 -10.12 12.70 -29.44
C ASP A 484 -9.89 11.45 -28.56
N GLU A 485 -10.56 10.35 -28.92
CA GLU A 485 -10.49 9.07 -28.21
C GLU A 485 -9.09 8.43 -28.27
N ASN A 486 -8.31 8.70 -29.33
CA ASN A 486 -6.98 8.14 -29.56
C ASN A 486 -5.90 8.66 -28.60
N ILE A 487 -6.20 9.70 -27.82
CA ILE A 487 -5.30 10.25 -26.80
C ILE A 487 -5.28 9.30 -25.60
N LYS A 488 -4.10 8.91 -25.10
CA LYS A 488 -4.03 8.00 -23.94
C LYS A 488 -4.32 8.73 -22.63
N ASP A 489 -4.91 8.04 -21.66
CA ASP A 489 -5.12 8.61 -20.33
C ASP A 489 -3.79 9.03 -19.68
N GLY A 490 -3.71 10.25 -19.15
CA GLY A 490 -2.49 10.87 -18.64
C GLY A 490 -1.57 11.50 -19.69
N GLU A 491 -1.89 11.42 -20.99
CA GLU A 491 -1.15 12.08 -22.07
C GLU A 491 -1.34 13.60 -22.03
N PHE A 492 -0.26 14.34 -22.31
CA PHE A 492 -0.31 15.79 -22.48
C PHE A 492 -0.54 16.15 -23.95
N ILE A 493 -1.44 17.10 -24.18
CA ILE A 493 -1.78 17.63 -25.50
C ILE A 493 -1.78 19.16 -25.49
N LEU A 494 -1.59 19.75 -26.65
CA LEU A 494 -1.69 21.19 -26.87
C LEU A 494 -3.00 21.49 -27.61
N LEU A 495 -3.91 22.24 -26.99
CA LEU A 495 -5.20 22.63 -27.58
C LEU A 495 -5.51 24.09 -27.23
N ASP A 496 -5.94 24.90 -28.19
CA ASP A 496 -6.21 26.34 -28.02
C ASP A 496 -5.05 27.11 -27.34
N ASN A 497 -3.81 26.75 -27.67
CA ASN A 497 -2.60 27.29 -27.05
C ASN A 497 -2.58 27.13 -25.51
N LYS A 498 -3.18 26.06 -24.99
CA LYS A 498 -3.09 25.62 -23.59
C LYS A 498 -2.73 24.15 -23.53
N ILE A 499 -1.93 23.78 -22.53
CA ILE A 499 -1.57 22.38 -22.31
C ILE A 499 -2.65 21.74 -21.44
N TYR A 500 -3.17 20.62 -21.90
CA TYR A 500 -4.10 19.79 -21.14
C TYR A 500 -3.50 18.42 -20.86
N GLN A 501 -3.91 17.81 -19.76
CA GLN A 501 -3.67 16.39 -19.47
C GLN A 501 -5.00 15.63 -19.54
N LYS A 502 -5.05 14.54 -20.30
CA LYS A 502 -6.21 13.64 -20.31
C LYS A 502 -6.32 12.92 -18.97
N GLN A 503 -7.49 12.97 -18.34
CA GLN A 503 -7.85 12.19 -17.16
C GLN A 503 -9.23 11.57 -17.38
N LYS A 504 -9.26 10.28 -17.72
CA LYS A 504 -10.44 9.51 -18.14
C LYS A 504 -11.19 10.23 -19.28
N ASN A 505 -12.35 10.81 -18.96
CA ASN A 505 -13.25 11.51 -19.88
C ASN A 505 -13.12 13.04 -19.79
N ASN A 506 -12.10 13.56 -19.11
CA ASN A 506 -11.89 15.00 -18.95
C ASN A 506 -10.48 15.43 -19.40
N LEU A 507 -10.37 16.64 -19.91
CA LEU A 507 -9.09 17.33 -20.09
C LEU A 507 -8.90 18.34 -18.95
N ILE A 508 -7.85 18.15 -18.16
CA ILE A 508 -7.51 19.04 -17.06
C ILE A 508 -6.40 19.99 -17.52
N PRO A 509 -6.59 21.32 -17.40
CA PRO A 509 -5.55 22.28 -17.76
C PRO A 509 -4.31 22.09 -16.89
N SER A 510 -3.13 22.11 -17.51
CA SER A 510 -1.86 22.00 -16.81
C SER A 510 -1.53 23.30 -16.07
N SER A 511 -1.05 23.18 -14.82
CA SER A 511 -0.59 24.31 -14.01
C SER A 511 0.87 24.73 -14.29
N TYR A 512 1.55 24.11 -15.26
CA TYR A 512 2.93 24.47 -15.58
C TYR A 512 3.01 25.85 -16.28
N THR A 513 3.88 26.71 -15.76
CA THR A 513 4.16 28.06 -16.27
C THR A 513 5.65 28.23 -16.59
N GLY A 514 6.00 29.31 -17.31
CA GLY A 514 7.39 29.65 -17.67
C GLY A 514 8.09 28.56 -18.51
N ASP A 515 9.39 28.37 -18.30
CA ASP A 515 10.22 27.42 -19.06
C ASP A 515 9.71 25.98 -19.05
N ARG A 516 9.05 25.55 -17.96
CA ARG A 516 8.47 24.20 -17.87
C ARG A 516 7.34 24.01 -18.88
N ARG A 517 6.55 25.05 -19.13
CA ARG A 517 5.48 25.03 -20.13
C ARG A 517 6.06 24.94 -21.53
N THR A 518 6.99 25.83 -21.89
CA THR A 518 7.61 25.87 -23.23
C THR A 518 8.30 24.56 -23.57
N LYS A 519 8.98 23.95 -22.58
CA LYS A 519 9.61 22.64 -22.71
C LYS A 519 8.60 21.53 -23.00
N LEU A 520 7.46 21.55 -22.30
CA LEU A 520 6.39 20.56 -22.48
C LEU A 520 5.69 20.74 -23.84
N GLU A 521 5.50 21.96 -24.32
CA GLU A 521 4.97 22.23 -25.68
C GLU A 521 5.88 21.66 -26.77
N MET A 522 7.19 21.88 -26.69
CA MET A 522 8.14 21.31 -27.66
C MET A 522 8.18 19.79 -27.59
N TYR A 523 8.12 19.21 -26.40
CA TYR A 523 8.01 17.77 -26.23
C TYR A 523 6.75 17.21 -26.91
N ILE A 524 5.59 17.87 -26.77
CA ILE A 524 4.34 17.45 -27.42
C ILE A 524 4.50 17.43 -28.94
N LYS A 525 5.10 18.46 -29.54
CA LYS A 525 5.35 18.53 -30.99
C LYS A 525 6.25 17.40 -31.49
N ILE A 526 7.38 17.15 -30.82
CA ILE A 526 8.27 16.02 -31.16
C ILE A 526 7.51 14.70 -31.05
N LYS A 527 6.76 14.52 -29.95
CA LYS A 527 5.97 13.31 -29.69
C LYS A 527 4.93 13.06 -30.77
N ASP A 528 4.23 14.08 -31.24
CA ASP A 528 3.20 13.94 -32.28
C ASP A 528 3.81 13.53 -33.63
N VAL A 529 4.93 14.15 -34.05
CA VAL A 529 5.66 13.76 -35.28
C VAL A 529 6.21 12.34 -35.19
N VAL A 530 6.75 11.93 -34.04
CA VAL A 530 7.22 10.54 -33.85
C VAL A 530 6.07 9.54 -33.96
N LYS A 531 4.89 9.84 -33.39
CA LYS A 531 3.70 8.97 -33.52
C LYS A 531 3.27 8.82 -34.98
N GLU A 532 3.28 9.91 -35.73
CA GLU A 532 2.96 9.91 -37.16
C GLU A 532 3.99 9.11 -37.97
N LEU A 533 5.28 9.33 -37.73
CA LEU A 533 6.37 8.60 -38.36
C LEU A 533 6.30 7.08 -38.11
N ILE A 534 5.96 6.65 -36.89
CA ILE A 534 5.76 5.24 -36.55
C ILE A 534 4.56 4.67 -37.33
N LYS A 535 3.44 5.41 -37.37
CA LYS A 535 2.21 5.00 -38.05
C LYS A 535 2.41 4.82 -39.56
N GLU A 536 3.07 5.78 -40.21
CA GLU A 536 3.32 5.72 -41.66
C GLU A 536 4.28 4.59 -42.04
N GLN A 537 5.30 4.33 -41.21
CA GLN A 537 6.19 3.18 -41.45
C GLN A 537 5.47 1.84 -41.30
N LEU A 538 4.57 1.68 -40.31
CA LEU A 538 3.74 0.48 -40.15
C LEU A 538 2.85 0.22 -41.37
N ASN A 539 2.33 1.29 -41.97
CA ASN A 539 1.50 1.22 -43.18
C ASN A 539 2.30 1.01 -44.47
N GLY A 540 3.64 0.92 -44.40
CA GLY A 540 4.49 0.74 -45.57
C GLY A 540 4.63 1.99 -46.45
N CYS A 541 4.73 3.18 -45.86
CA CYS A 541 4.88 4.45 -46.58
C CYS A 541 6.08 4.46 -47.55
N SER A 542 6.00 5.31 -48.58
CA SER A 542 7.09 5.56 -49.54
C SER A 542 8.27 6.28 -48.88
N ASP A 543 9.44 6.22 -49.52
CA ASP A 543 10.65 6.86 -49.01
C ASP A 543 10.54 8.40 -49.03
N ASP A 544 9.75 8.99 -49.94
CA ASP A 544 9.51 10.44 -49.96
C ASP A 544 8.74 10.92 -48.72
N THR A 545 7.65 10.23 -48.36
CA THR A 545 6.88 10.53 -47.14
C THR A 545 7.72 10.30 -45.89
N LEU A 546 8.55 9.24 -45.88
CA LEU A 546 9.48 8.96 -44.79
C LEU A 546 10.50 10.09 -44.61
N ASN A 547 11.14 10.55 -45.68
CA ASN A 547 12.13 11.60 -45.66
C ASN A 547 11.56 12.95 -45.17
N LEU A 548 10.33 13.29 -45.55
CA LEU A 548 9.65 14.50 -45.08
C LEU A 548 9.45 14.49 -43.55
N LEU A 549 8.85 13.42 -43.02
CA LEU A 549 8.61 13.27 -41.58
C LEU A 549 9.92 13.20 -40.77
N GLN A 550 10.97 12.58 -41.33
CA GLN A 550 12.30 12.59 -40.73
C GLN A 550 12.91 14.00 -40.73
N GLY A 551 12.69 14.81 -41.76
CA GLY A 551 13.10 16.20 -41.82
C GLY A 551 12.42 17.06 -40.74
N ASP A 552 11.13 16.90 -40.54
CA ASP A 552 10.36 17.58 -39.49
C ASP A 552 10.83 17.17 -38.09
N LEU A 553 11.06 15.87 -37.88
CA LEU A 553 11.59 15.34 -36.62
C LEU A 553 12.99 15.90 -36.32
N ASN A 554 13.89 15.93 -37.31
CA ASN A 554 15.23 16.52 -37.17
C ASN A 554 15.14 17.99 -36.77
N SER A 555 14.31 18.77 -37.46
CA SER A 555 14.15 20.20 -37.21
C SER A 555 13.63 20.48 -35.80
N LEU A 556 12.57 19.79 -35.36
CA LEU A 556 12.01 19.96 -34.02
C LEU A 556 12.97 19.52 -32.92
N TYR A 557 13.71 18.43 -33.14
CA TYR A 557 14.71 17.92 -32.21
C TYR A 557 15.88 18.90 -32.06
N ASP A 558 16.41 19.43 -33.15
CA ASP A 558 17.55 20.36 -33.13
C ASP A 558 17.17 21.68 -32.44
N ILE A 559 15.94 22.17 -32.63
CA ILE A 559 15.40 23.31 -31.88
C ILE A 559 15.29 22.99 -30.38
N PHE A 560 14.82 21.79 -30.01
CA PHE A 560 14.72 21.39 -28.61
C PHE A 560 16.09 21.34 -27.94
N ILE A 561 17.09 20.75 -28.60
CA ILE A 561 18.46 20.69 -28.08
C ILE A 561 19.05 22.09 -27.91
N LYS A 562 18.87 22.97 -28.91
CA LYS A 562 19.39 24.35 -28.84
C LYS A 562 18.85 25.11 -27.63
N ASN A 563 17.58 24.89 -27.28
CA ASN A 563 16.90 25.63 -26.22
C ASN A 563 17.02 24.97 -24.83
N PHE A 564 17.07 23.63 -24.76
CA PHE A 564 16.95 22.89 -23.50
C PHE A 564 18.04 21.84 -23.27
N GLY A 565 18.93 21.62 -24.22
CA GLY A 565 19.88 20.48 -24.24
C GLY A 565 19.21 19.14 -24.57
N TYR A 566 19.97 18.05 -24.45
CA TYR A 566 19.50 16.70 -24.77
C TYR A 566 18.24 16.29 -24.00
N ILE A 567 17.33 15.55 -24.64
CA ILE A 567 16.07 15.06 -24.06
C ILE A 567 16.33 14.25 -22.79
N ASN A 568 17.40 13.45 -22.79
CA ASN A 568 17.81 12.59 -21.68
C ASN A 568 18.72 13.27 -20.66
N ALA A 569 19.03 14.57 -20.82
CA ALA A 569 19.76 15.33 -19.81
C ALA A 569 18.98 15.38 -18.48
N ARG A 570 19.72 15.36 -17.34
CA ARG A 570 19.15 15.30 -15.98
C ARG A 570 18.05 16.33 -15.71
N ASN A 571 18.22 17.54 -16.24
CA ASN A 571 17.31 18.67 -16.04
C ASN A 571 15.99 18.51 -16.82
N ASN A 572 16.03 17.83 -17.97
CA ASN A 572 14.85 17.58 -18.82
C ASN A 572 14.09 16.34 -18.33
N LYS A 573 14.83 15.31 -17.96
CA LYS A 573 14.30 14.05 -17.43
C LYS A 573 13.38 14.24 -16.23
N LYS A 574 13.70 15.15 -15.30
CA LYS A 574 12.86 15.42 -14.10
C LYS A 574 11.41 15.83 -14.44
N LEU A 575 11.23 16.58 -15.52
CA LEU A 575 9.91 17.01 -16.00
C LEU A 575 9.28 15.97 -16.93
N LEU A 576 10.04 15.54 -17.94
CA LEU A 576 9.50 14.72 -19.02
C LEU A 576 9.20 13.29 -18.60
N ASN A 577 9.87 12.75 -17.57
CA ASN A 577 9.62 11.38 -17.07
C ASN A 577 8.20 11.17 -16.52
N GLN A 578 7.44 12.23 -16.30
CA GLN A 578 6.03 12.16 -15.90
C GLN A 578 5.10 11.97 -17.12
N CYS A 579 5.60 12.15 -18.34
CA CYS A 579 4.86 12.00 -19.58
C CYS A 579 4.78 10.53 -19.99
N ILE A 580 3.59 10.09 -20.39
CA ILE A 580 3.30 8.68 -20.67
C ILE A 580 4.16 8.05 -21.77
N LEU A 581 4.54 8.84 -22.79
CA LEU A 581 5.36 8.41 -23.93
C LEU A 581 6.84 8.80 -23.80
N TYR A 582 7.29 9.22 -22.62
CA TYR A 582 8.67 9.67 -22.45
C TYR A 582 9.68 8.57 -22.78
N SER A 583 9.39 7.31 -22.47
CA SER A 583 10.25 6.18 -22.87
C SER A 583 10.50 6.15 -24.38
N CYS A 584 9.45 6.32 -25.18
CA CYS A 584 9.56 6.40 -26.64
C CYS A 584 10.40 7.59 -27.10
N ILE A 585 10.15 8.77 -26.54
CA ILE A 585 10.88 9.98 -26.93
C ILE A 585 12.33 9.96 -26.42
N SER A 586 12.60 9.31 -25.28
CA SER A 586 13.95 9.10 -24.76
C SER A 586 14.79 8.19 -25.66
N ALA A 587 14.14 7.28 -26.42
CA ALA A 587 14.82 6.37 -27.34
C ALA A 587 15.35 7.06 -28.61
N LEU A 588 14.98 8.32 -28.85
CA LEU A 588 15.55 9.16 -29.91
C LEU A 588 17.05 9.45 -29.71
N GLU A 589 17.60 9.19 -28.52
CA GLU A 589 18.97 9.54 -28.13
C GLU A 589 19.79 8.32 -27.71
N ASN A 590 20.88 8.08 -28.43
CA ASN A 590 21.90 7.07 -28.15
C ASN A 590 23.03 7.64 -27.31
N TYR A 591 23.18 7.15 -26.07
CA TYR A 591 24.30 7.55 -25.22
C TYR A 591 25.60 6.98 -25.79
N ASP A 592 26.54 7.86 -26.05
CA ASP A 592 27.86 7.54 -26.55
C ASP A 592 28.84 7.54 -25.38
N LEU A 593 29.46 6.38 -25.14
CA LEU A 593 30.39 6.16 -24.04
C LEU A 593 31.72 6.90 -24.25
N ASP A 594 32.14 7.09 -25.50
CA ASP A 594 33.43 7.71 -25.85
C ASP A 594 33.36 9.23 -25.67
N THR A 595 32.29 9.84 -26.17
CA THR A 595 32.09 11.29 -26.08
C THR A 595 31.38 11.71 -24.79
N LYS A 596 30.82 10.76 -24.03
CA LYS A 596 29.94 11.00 -22.88
C LYS A 596 28.74 11.91 -23.21
N THR A 597 28.31 11.93 -24.47
CA THR A 597 27.16 12.72 -24.98
C THR A 597 26.10 11.81 -25.59
N TYR A 598 25.06 12.39 -26.19
CA TYR A 598 24.03 11.65 -26.91
C TYR A 598 24.14 11.90 -28.42
N LYS A 599 23.87 10.86 -29.21
CA LYS A 599 23.74 10.89 -30.68
C LYS A 599 22.29 10.61 -31.09
N LYS A 600 21.85 11.15 -32.22
CA LYS A 600 20.53 10.86 -32.81
C LYS A 600 20.40 9.35 -33.08
N ALA A 601 19.21 8.79 -32.83
CA ALA A 601 18.90 7.41 -33.13
C ALA A 601 18.67 7.16 -34.64
N ASP A 602 18.64 5.89 -35.04
CA ASP A 602 18.49 5.47 -36.43
C ASP A 602 17.20 5.99 -37.11
N ILE A 603 16.13 6.19 -36.33
CA ILE A 603 14.82 6.64 -36.83
C ILE A 603 14.86 8.02 -37.51
N PHE A 604 15.89 8.83 -37.23
CA PHE A 604 16.11 10.13 -37.88
C PHE A 604 16.63 10.02 -39.32
N PHE A 605 17.14 8.85 -39.73
CA PHE A 605 17.92 8.71 -40.96
C PHE A 605 17.49 7.53 -41.84
N LYS A 606 16.87 6.50 -41.26
CA LYS A 606 16.47 5.29 -42.00
C LYS A 606 15.21 4.66 -41.41
N ARG A 607 14.61 3.75 -42.19
CA ARG A 607 13.45 2.95 -41.79
C ARG A 607 13.84 2.03 -40.63
N THR A 608 13.06 2.08 -39.55
CA THR A 608 13.30 1.29 -38.32
C THR A 608 12.16 0.31 -38.01
N ILE A 609 11.03 0.42 -38.70
CA ILE A 609 9.88 -0.48 -38.56
C ILE A 609 9.68 -1.26 -39.87
N GLY A 610 9.57 -2.58 -39.76
CA GLY A 610 9.31 -3.48 -40.89
C GLY A 610 7.82 -3.64 -41.15
N VAL A 611 7.44 -3.78 -42.43
CA VAL A 611 6.10 -4.21 -42.83
C VAL A 611 6.02 -5.74 -42.67
N GLU A 612 4.95 -6.21 -42.05
CA GLU A 612 4.72 -7.65 -41.86
C GLU A 612 4.64 -8.33 -43.23
N LYS A 613 5.55 -9.28 -43.50
CA LYS A 613 5.56 -10.05 -44.74
C LYS A 613 4.74 -11.31 -44.56
N GLU A 614 3.80 -11.56 -45.47
CA GLU A 614 3.02 -12.79 -45.48
C GLU A 614 3.94 -14.00 -45.71
N PHE A 615 4.01 -14.91 -44.73
CA PHE A 615 4.77 -16.16 -44.83
C PHE A 615 3.88 -17.25 -45.44
N ILE A 616 4.20 -17.64 -46.68
CA ILE A 616 3.46 -18.68 -47.42
C ILE A 616 4.25 -20.00 -47.27
N PRO A 617 3.74 -20.98 -46.50
CA PRO A 617 4.46 -22.23 -46.25
C PRO A 617 4.43 -23.11 -47.50
N LYS A 618 5.57 -23.73 -47.84
CA LYS A 618 5.70 -24.63 -49.02
C LYS A 618 5.91 -26.08 -48.65
N THR A 619 6.51 -26.34 -47.49
CA THR A 619 6.78 -27.68 -46.94
C THR A 619 5.97 -27.94 -45.68
N ILE A 620 5.89 -29.21 -45.24
CA ILE A 620 5.24 -29.55 -43.98
C ILE A 620 5.99 -28.93 -42.80
N GLU A 621 7.32 -28.86 -42.87
CA GLU A 621 8.18 -28.16 -41.92
C GLU A 621 7.88 -26.66 -41.87
N ASP A 622 7.74 -26.00 -43.03
CA ASP A 622 7.35 -24.58 -43.08
C ASP A 622 5.97 -24.35 -42.47
N ALA A 623 5.02 -25.24 -42.72
CA ALA A 623 3.67 -25.16 -42.17
C ALA A 623 3.66 -25.41 -40.65
N ILE A 624 4.50 -26.32 -40.14
CA ILE A 624 4.71 -26.52 -38.70
C ILE A 624 5.30 -25.26 -38.07
N CYS A 625 6.34 -24.68 -38.67
CA CYS A 625 6.94 -23.43 -38.21
C CYS A 625 5.91 -22.30 -38.18
N LEU A 626 5.11 -22.14 -39.24
CA LEU A 626 4.04 -21.16 -39.29
C LEU A 626 2.95 -21.42 -38.25
N SER A 627 2.58 -22.69 -38.03
CA SER A 627 1.60 -23.08 -37.03
C SER A 627 2.06 -22.73 -35.62
N PHE A 628 3.29 -23.07 -35.25
CA PHE A 628 3.87 -22.68 -33.95
C PHE A 628 4.02 -21.18 -33.81
N THR A 629 4.47 -20.50 -34.87
CA THR A 629 4.62 -19.04 -34.90
C THR A 629 3.26 -18.36 -34.76
N THR A 630 2.17 -18.94 -35.28
CA THR A 630 0.83 -18.32 -35.23
C THR A 630 0.06 -18.69 -33.96
N TYR A 631 0.13 -19.95 -33.52
CA TYR A 631 -0.75 -20.51 -32.47
C TYR A 631 -0.01 -21.06 -31.25
N GLY A 632 1.32 -21.07 -31.26
CA GLY A 632 2.15 -21.62 -30.17
C GLY A 632 2.15 -23.15 -30.09
N LYS A 633 1.48 -23.83 -31.02
CA LYS A 633 1.34 -25.30 -31.08
C LYS A 633 1.21 -25.78 -32.53
N ILE A 634 1.33 -27.09 -32.72
CA ILE A 634 0.96 -27.74 -33.98
C ILE A 634 -0.57 -27.79 -34.07
N ASP A 635 -1.12 -27.10 -35.07
CA ASP A 635 -2.53 -27.11 -35.42
C ASP A 635 -2.69 -27.81 -36.77
N ILE A 636 -3.14 -29.07 -36.72
CA ILE A 636 -3.23 -29.95 -37.89
C ILE A 636 -4.26 -29.42 -38.90
N ASP A 637 -5.35 -28.83 -38.40
CA ASP A 637 -6.40 -28.26 -39.26
C ASP A 637 -5.83 -27.04 -40.02
N PHE A 638 -5.03 -26.20 -39.37
CA PHE A 638 -4.33 -25.10 -40.02
C PHE A 638 -3.25 -25.54 -41.02
N ILE A 639 -2.46 -26.55 -40.67
CA ILE A 639 -1.44 -27.11 -41.59
C ILE A 639 -2.12 -27.68 -42.83
N SER A 640 -3.23 -28.39 -42.65
CA SER A 640 -4.09 -28.90 -43.73
C SER A 640 -4.61 -27.76 -44.62
N GLU A 641 -5.13 -26.68 -44.04
CA GLU A 641 -5.59 -25.49 -44.77
C GLU A 641 -4.47 -24.85 -45.59
N LYS A 642 -3.28 -24.67 -45.01
CA LYS A 642 -2.16 -23.99 -45.67
C LYS A 642 -1.47 -24.81 -46.76
N LEU A 643 -1.46 -26.14 -46.64
CA LEU A 643 -0.85 -27.04 -47.63
C LEU A 643 -1.86 -27.63 -48.63
N GLY A 644 -3.17 -27.48 -48.38
CA GLY A 644 -4.22 -28.05 -49.23
C GLY A 644 -4.29 -29.58 -49.22
N LYS A 645 -3.80 -30.24 -48.15
CA LYS A 645 -3.85 -31.70 -47.95
C LYS A 645 -4.97 -32.09 -46.96
N SER A 646 -5.44 -33.34 -46.96
CA SER A 646 -6.42 -33.80 -45.97
C SER A 646 -5.80 -33.92 -44.56
N VAL A 647 -6.62 -33.78 -43.52
CA VAL A 647 -6.17 -33.89 -42.11
C VAL A 647 -5.56 -35.26 -41.81
N ASP A 648 -6.09 -36.33 -42.38
CA ASP A 648 -5.60 -37.69 -42.15
C ASP A 648 -4.26 -37.94 -42.86
N ASP A 649 -4.05 -37.38 -44.05
CA ASP A 649 -2.77 -37.44 -44.74
C ASP A 649 -1.67 -36.70 -43.96
N ILE A 650 -1.98 -35.51 -43.44
CA ILE A 650 -1.05 -34.74 -42.59
C ILE A 650 -0.71 -35.54 -41.32
N LYS A 651 -1.70 -36.12 -40.63
CA LYS A 651 -1.45 -36.95 -39.43
C LYS A 651 -0.53 -38.11 -39.74
N LYS A 652 -0.78 -38.83 -40.83
CA LYS A 652 0.02 -39.98 -41.24
C LYS A 652 1.46 -39.55 -41.55
N GLU A 653 1.64 -38.48 -42.32
CA GLU A 653 2.96 -37.92 -42.67
C GLU A 653 3.74 -37.49 -41.40
N LEU A 654 3.08 -36.83 -40.43
CA LEU A 654 3.72 -36.41 -39.17
C LEU A 654 4.15 -37.58 -38.27
N ILE A 655 3.38 -38.69 -38.26
CA ILE A 655 3.69 -39.91 -37.49
C ILE A 655 4.78 -40.74 -38.18
N GLU A 656 4.79 -40.80 -39.51
CA GLU A 656 5.81 -41.52 -40.30
C GLU A 656 7.17 -40.82 -40.27
N THR A 657 7.17 -39.49 -40.21
CA THR A 657 8.40 -38.67 -40.10
C THR A 657 8.90 -38.50 -38.65
N GLU A 658 8.28 -39.16 -37.67
CA GLU A 658 8.58 -39.05 -36.24
C GLU A 658 8.58 -37.58 -35.73
N ILE A 659 7.74 -36.73 -36.32
CA ILE A 659 7.55 -35.33 -35.90
C ILE A 659 6.60 -35.26 -34.69
N ILE A 660 5.63 -36.16 -34.62
CA ILE A 660 4.73 -36.32 -33.48
C ILE A 660 4.69 -37.79 -33.02
N PHE A 661 4.47 -38.00 -31.74
CA PHE A 661 4.28 -39.31 -31.11
C PHE A 661 2.88 -39.40 -30.49
N VAL A 662 2.34 -40.62 -30.40
CA VAL A 662 1.04 -40.86 -29.76
C VAL A 662 1.18 -40.70 -28.24
N ASP A 663 0.24 -40.03 -27.59
CA ASP A 663 0.22 -39.97 -26.12
C ASP A 663 -0.16 -41.36 -25.55
N PRO A 664 0.70 -42.01 -24.72
CA PRO A 664 0.41 -43.32 -24.13
C PRO A 664 -0.85 -43.35 -23.26
N GLU A 665 -1.24 -42.23 -22.66
CA GLU A 665 -2.42 -42.13 -21.78
C GLU A 665 -3.70 -41.77 -22.56
N ASN A 666 -3.56 -41.21 -23.77
CA ASN A 666 -4.67 -40.82 -24.62
C ASN A 666 -4.35 -40.99 -26.11
N ASN A 667 -4.81 -42.11 -26.68
CA ASN A 667 -4.59 -42.48 -28.09
C ASN A 667 -5.10 -41.45 -29.12
N SER A 668 -5.92 -40.48 -28.72
CA SER A 668 -6.43 -39.42 -29.60
C SER A 668 -5.55 -38.17 -29.62
N ASN A 669 -4.57 -38.06 -28.71
CA ASN A 669 -3.66 -36.94 -28.59
C ASN A 669 -2.29 -37.27 -29.18
N PHE A 670 -1.62 -36.23 -29.69
CA PHE A 670 -0.28 -36.32 -30.25
C PHE A 670 0.64 -35.30 -29.57
N ILE A 671 1.87 -35.72 -29.30
CA ILE A 671 2.91 -34.94 -28.63
C ILE A 671 4.04 -34.68 -29.62
N TYR A 672 4.52 -33.44 -29.71
CA TYR A 672 5.62 -33.08 -30.59
C TYR A 672 6.93 -33.77 -30.18
N LYS A 673 7.76 -34.21 -31.15
CA LYS A 673 8.97 -35.00 -30.90
C LYS A 673 9.92 -34.39 -29.88
N ASP A 674 10.15 -33.07 -29.94
CA ASP A 674 11.11 -32.39 -29.06
C ASP A 674 10.60 -32.41 -27.62
N GLU A 675 9.28 -32.45 -27.41
CA GLU A 675 8.67 -32.59 -26.09
C GLU A 675 8.63 -34.05 -25.63
N TYR A 676 8.28 -34.97 -26.54
CA TYR A 676 8.15 -36.39 -26.20
C TYR A 676 9.49 -37.02 -25.81
N LEU A 677 10.54 -36.77 -26.59
CA LEU A 677 11.88 -37.35 -26.43
C LEU A 677 12.80 -36.56 -25.47
N SER A 678 12.23 -35.68 -24.65
CA SER A 678 12.93 -34.92 -23.62
C SER A 678 12.21 -35.00 -22.26
N GLY A 679 12.77 -34.41 -21.22
CA GLY A 679 12.24 -34.52 -19.87
C GLY A 679 12.52 -35.88 -19.26
N TYR A 680 11.63 -36.37 -18.39
CA TYR A 680 11.76 -37.65 -17.68
C TYR A 680 11.57 -38.86 -18.61
N VAL A 681 12.56 -39.13 -19.48
CA VAL A 681 12.47 -40.14 -20.54
C VAL A 681 12.44 -41.57 -20.01
N LYS A 682 13.00 -41.83 -18.83
CA LYS A 682 12.92 -43.15 -18.17
C LYS A 682 11.47 -43.46 -17.76
N ASP A 683 10.79 -42.49 -17.16
CA ASP A 683 9.40 -42.61 -16.75
C ASP A 683 8.48 -42.77 -17.97
N LYS A 684 8.68 -41.94 -19.00
CA LYS A 684 7.95 -42.05 -20.26
C LYS A 684 8.14 -43.41 -20.94
N LEU A 685 9.36 -43.97 -20.92
CA LEU A 685 9.65 -45.29 -21.47
C LEU A 685 8.93 -46.39 -20.69
N LYS A 686 8.91 -46.28 -19.36
CA LYS A 686 8.17 -47.19 -18.48
C LYS A 686 6.67 -47.16 -18.79
N THR A 687 6.06 -45.98 -18.83
CA THR A 687 4.64 -45.80 -19.18
C THR A 687 4.35 -46.35 -20.58
N ALA A 688 5.16 -46.03 -21.59
CA ALA A 688 4.97 -46.54 -22.95
C ALA A 688 5.04 -48.07 -23.03
N LYS A 689 5.92 -48.71 -22.26
CA LYS A 689 6.02 -50.18 -22.15
C LYS A 689 4.79 -50.79 -21.47
N GLU A 690 4.27 -50.16 -20.42
CA GLU A 690 3.05 -50.61 -19.72
C GLU A 690 1.82 -50.61 -20.66
N PHE A 691 1.66 -49.57 -21.47
CA PHE A 691 0.53 -49.43 -22.41
C PHE A 691 0.75 -50.11 -23.78
N LEU A 692 1.90 -50.73 -24.03
CA LEU A 692 2.17 -51.41 -25.31
C LEU A 692 1.17 -52.53 -25.61
N SER A 693 0.71 -53.23 -24.57
CA SER A 693 -0.26 -54.33 -24.69
C SER A 693 -1.63 -53.89 -25.21
N THR A 694 -2.00 -52.61 -25.00
CA THR A 694 -3.29 -52.02 -25.37
C THR A 694 -3.20 -51.11 -26.59
N ASN A 695 -2.01 -50.63 -26.96
CA ASN A 695 -1.81 -49.78 -28.14
C ASN A 695 -0.55 -50.17 -28.94
N SER A 696 -0.75 -50.84 -30.08
CA SER A 696 0.34 -51.27 -30.98
C SER A 696 1.11 -50.12 -31.63
N LEU A 697 0.54 -48.90 -31.69
CA LEU A 697 1.20 -47.71 -32.23
C LEU A 697 2.35 -47.21 -31.32
N LEU A 698 2.35 -47.59 -30.04
CA LEU A 698 3.39 -47.21 -29.07
C LEU A 698 4.74 -47.90 -29.30
N LYS A 699 4.83 -48.87 -30.22
CA LYS A 699 6.12 -49.49 -30.57
C LYS A 699 7.14 -48.44 -31.04
N ARG A 700 6.70 -47.49 -31.89
CA ARG A 700 7.55 -46.38 -32.36
C ARG A 700 7.99 -45.46 -31.22
N ASN A 701 7.09 -45.19 -30.27
CA ASN A 701 7.40 -44.40 -29.08
C ASN A 701 8.51 -45.04 -28.25
N ILE A 702 8.44 -46.36 -28.04
CA ILE A 702 9.44 -47.12 -27.29
C ILE A 702 10.79 -47.09 -28.02
N ASP A 703 10.79 -47.42 -29.32
CA ASP A 703 12.01 -47.43 -30.14
C ASP A 703 12.73 -46.06 -30.13
N ALA A 704 11.97 -44.96 -30.12
CA ALA A 704 12.53 -43.61 -30.04
C ALA A 704 13.02 -43.25 -28.62
N LEU A 705 12.28 -43.62 -27.58
CA LEU A 705 12.66 -43.36 -26.18
C LEU A 705 13.88 -44.17 -25.74
N GLU A 706 14.08 -45.38 -26.25
CA GLU A 706 15.27 -46.20 -25.96
C GLU A 706 16.56 -45.56 -26.50
N LYS A 707 16.49 -44.85 -27.63
CA LYS A 707 17.64 -44.15 -28.24
C LYS A 707 18.09 -42.91 -27.49
N VAL A 708 17.22 -42.32 -26.66
CA VAL A 708 17.49 -41.05 -25.95
C VAL A 708 17.73 -41.25 -24.46
N GLN A 709 17.86 -42.49 -23.97
CA GLN A 709 18.14 -42.72 -22.55
C GLN A 709 19.50 -42.11 -22.15
N PRO A 710 19.59 -41.41 -21.02
CA PRO A 710 20.86 -40.84 -20.58
C PRO A 710 21.84 -41.93 -20.14
N GLU A 711 23.13 -41.71 -20.38
CA GLU A 711 24.18 -42.65 -20.00
C GLU A 711 24.30 -42.79 -18.49
N TYR A 712 24.55 -44.01 -17.99
CA TYR A 712 24.66 -44.28 -16.55
C TYR A 712 25.84 -43.51 -15.95
N VAL A 713 25.57 -42.69 -14.94
CA VAL A 713 26.59 -41.88 -14.24
C VAL A 713 27.26 -42.75 -13.19
N THR A 714 28.56 -42.97 -13.32
CA THR A 714 29.35 -43.75 -12.35
C THR A 714 29.98 -42.91 -11.25
N ASP A 715 30.34 -41.66 -11.56
CA ASP A 715 30.98 -40.73 -10.64
C ASP A 715 29.96 -39.73 -10.11
N VAL A 716 29.47 -39.97 -8.89
CA VAL A 716 28.41 -39.18 -8.27
C VAL A 716 29.00 -38.32 -7.16
N SER A 717 28.92 -37.00 -7.32
CA SER A 717 29.26 -36.06 -6.25
C SER A 717 28.12 -35.95 -5.23
N PHE A 718 28.42 -36.15 -3.95
CA PHE A 718 27.45 -36.00 -2.87
C PHE A 718 28.06 -35.34 -1.64
N ASN A 719 27.21 -34.69 -0.84
CA ASN A 719 27.58 -34.04 0.41
C ASN A 719 26.71 -34.59 1.55
N PHE A 720 27.17 -34.44 2.79
CA PHE A 720 26.42 -34.91 3.97
C PHE A 720 24.99 -34.32 4.04
N GLY A 721 24.82 -33.07 3.62
CA GLY A 721 23.53 -32.38 3.53
C GLY A 721 22.61 -32.83 2.38
N SER A 722 23.04 -33.69 1.46
CA SER A 722 22.24 -34.10 0.29
C SER A 722 20.94 -34.80 0.69
N THR A 723 19.78 -34.20 0.39
CA THR A 723 18.48 -34.68 0.88
C THR A 723 18.02 -36.02 0.28
N TRP A 724 18.56 -36.38 -0.88
CA TRP A 724 18.25 -37.60 -1.61
C TRP A 724 19.00 -38.84 -1.10
N ILE A 725 20.02 -38.65 -0.26
CA ILE A 725 20.69 -39.77 0.40
C ILE A 725 19.76 -40.32 1.48
N PRO A 726 19.48 -41.63 1.48
CA PRO A 726 18.64 -42.28 2.49
C PRO A 726 19.05 -41.95 3.94
N THR A 727 18.05 -41.74 4.79
CA THR A 727 18.25 -41.38 6.20
C THR A 727 18.98 -42.47 6.98
N ASP A 728 18.80 -43.74 6.64
CA ASP A 728 19.46 -44.87 7.30
C ASP A 728 20.99 -44.83 7.15
N ILE A 729 21.50 -44.32 6.02
CA ILE A 729 22.94 -44.18 5.79
C ILE A 729 23.51 -43.04 6.65
N LYS A 730 22.79 -41.90 6.72
CA LYS A 730 23.20 -40.75 7.54
C LYS A 730 23.12 -41.06 9.03
N GLU A 731 22.06 -41.75 9.44
CA GLU A 731 21.85 -42.22 10.80
C GLU A 731 22.98 -43.15 11.22
N LYS A 732 23.31 -44.16 10.39
CA LYS A 732 24.44 -45.07 10.64
C LYS A 732 25.74 -44.30 10.84
N PHE A 733 26.04 -43.36 9.94
CA PHE A 733 27.25 -42.53 10.05
C PHE A 733 27.30 -41.73 11.37
N ILE A 734 26.22 -41.06 11.76
CA ILE A 734 26.19 -40.25 12.99
C ILE A 734 26.33 -41.12 14.23
N VAL A 735 25.61 -42.25 14.27
CA VAL A 735 25.64 -43.22 15.37
C VAL A 735 27.03 -43.82 15.53
N ASP A 736 27.66 -44.25 14.44
CA ASP A 736 29.00 -44.84 14.44
C ASP A 736 30.06 -43.80 14.84
N THR A 737 29.95 -42.56 14.35
CA THR A 737 30.92 -41.49 14.60
C THR A 737 30.93 -41.01 16.05
N LEU A 738 29.74 -40.87 16.66
CA LEU A 738 29.58 -40.39 18.04
C LEU A 738 29.44 -41.52 19.06
N ASN A 739 29.48 -42.78 18.62
CA ASN A 739 29.27 -43.97 19.43
C ASN A 739 27.95 -43.92 20.23
N LEU A 740 26.86 -43.59 19.54
CA LEU A 740 25.53 -43.43 20.13
C LEU A 740 24.80 -44.78 20.28
N ASP A 741 23.89 -44.85 21.24
CA ASP A 741 22.91 -45.92 21.29
C ASP A 741 21.84 -45.71 20.20
N LYS A 742 21.84 -46.58 19.18
CA LYS A 742 20.92 -46.50 18.04
C LYS A 742 19.45 -46.47 18.46
N GLU A 743 19.06 -47.20 19.50
CA GLU A 743 17.64 -47.24 19.95
C GLU A 743 17.19 -45.90 20.55
N LYS A 744 18.15 -45.08 21.02
CA LYS A 744 17.89 -43.77 21.64
C LYS A 744 18.11 -42.61 20.67
N PHE A 745 18.58 -42.87 19.45
CA PHE A 745 18.79 -41.88 18.41
C PHE A 745 17.64 -41.92 17.41
N LYS A 746 17.04 -40.76 17.11
CA LYS A 746 15.99 -40.62 16.10
C LYS A 746 16.37 -39.53 15.11
N MET A 747 16.28 -39.86 13.82
CA MET A 747 16.45 -38.93 12.71
C MET A 747 15.18 -38.88 11.87
N LEU A 748 14.57 -37.71 11.76
CA LEU A 748 13.37 -37.47 10.94
C LEU A 748 13.67 -36.46 9.84
N TYR A 749 13.01 -36.60 8.69
CA TYR A 749 13.07 -35.62 7.60
C TYR A 749 11.67 -35.27 7.12
N THR A 750 11.38 -33.98 7.01
CA THR A 750 10.21 -33.48 6.28
C THR A 750 10.62 -32.34 5.38
N LYS A 751 9.92 -32.16 4.25
CA LYS A 751 10.20 -31.07 3.31
C LYS A 751 10.02 -29.68 3.93
N ALA A 752 9.16 -29.58 4.96
CA ALA A 752 8.85 -28.32 5.64
C ALA A 752 9.89 -27.93 6.70
N MET A 753 10.41 -28.90 7.48
CA MET A 753 11.33 -28.64 8.60
C MET A 753 12.78 -29.03 8.31
N GLY A 754 13.03 -29.77 7.23
CA GLY A 754 14.31 -30.41 6.99
C GLY A 754 14.51 -31.59 7.93
N TYR A 755 15.77 -31.84 8.30
CA TYR A 755 16.20 -32.89 9.20
C TYR A 755 16.07 -32.49 10.67
N THR A 756 15.54 -33.39 11.50
CA THR A 756 15.48 -33.25 12.96
C THR A 756 16.20 -34.43 13.59
N LEU A 757 17.09 -34.14 14.54
CA LEU A 757 17.87 -35.14 15.27
C LEU A 757 17.48 -35.09 16.75
N GLU A 758 17.20 -36.25 17.33
CA GLU A 758 16.93 -36.39 18.76
C GLU A 758 17.79 -37.51 19.33
N TYR A 759 18.47 -37.25 20.44
CA TYR A 759 19.20 -38.26 21.20
C TYR A 759 18.88 -38.12 22.69
N TYR A 760 18.38 -39.19 23.29
CA TYR A 760 17.86 -39.19 24.66
C TYR A 760 18.85 -39.76 25.68
N SER A 761 20.16 -39.61 25.44
CA SER A 761 21.20 -40.07 26.37
C SER A 761 22.38 -39.11 26.41
N TYR A 762 23.30 -39.39 27.33
CA TYR A 762 24.53 -38.62 27.49
C TYR A 762 25.52 -38.93 26.37
N ILE A 763 26.10 -37.89 25.76
CA ILE A 763 27.25 -38.01 24.86
C ILE A 763 28.48 -37.56 25.66
N PRO A 764 29.57 -38.36 25.73
CA PRO A 764 30.79 -37.96 26.42
C PRO A 764 31.33 -36.61 25.93
N ARG A 765 31.67 -35.71 26.87
CA ARG A 765 32.11 -34.33 26.55
C ARG A 765 33.29 -34.28 25.58
N GLY A 766 34.23 -35.22 25.67
CA GLY A 766 35.37 -35.31 24.74
C GLY A 766 34.91 -35.50 23.29
N ILE A 767 33.92 -36.37 23.08
CA ILE A 767 33.37 -36.63 21.75
C ILE A 767 32.48 -35.45 21.29
N ASP A 768 31.60 -34.96 22.17
CA ASP A 768 30.55 -34.00 21.81
C ASP A 768 31.03 -32.55 21.64
N ALA A 769 32.04 -32.14 22.41
CA ALA A 769 32.48 -30.74 22.50
C ALA A 769 33.95 -30.52 22.13
N VAL A 770 34.70 -31.59 21.81
CA VAL A 770 36.14 -31.51 21.43
C VAL A 770 36.40 -32.22 20.10
N ASP A 771 36.06 -33.50 19.98
CA ASP A 771 36.39 -34.28 18.77
C ASP A 771 35.46 -33.95 17.59
N TRP A 772 34.16 -33.75 17.85
CA TRP A 772 33.13 -33.56 16.81
C TRP A 772 32.22 -32.35 17.05
N GLY A 773 32.57 -31.50 17.99
CA GLY A 773 31.88 -30.24 18.28
C GLY A 773 32.80 -29.22 18.91
N THR A 774 32.24 -28.11 19.37
CA THR A 774 32.94 -27.09 20.15
C THR A 774 32.23 -26.87 21.48
N GLU A 775 32.88 -26.17 22.42
CA GLU A 775 32.27 -25.83 23.70
C GLU A 775 30.99 -24.99 23.56
N ARG A 776 30.91 -24.18 22.49
CA ARG A 776 29.74 -23.32 22.20
C ARG A 776 28.75 -23.94 21.22
N ARG A 777 29.15 -24.97 20.46
CA ARG A 777 28.32 -25.67 19.46
C ARG A 777 28.60 -27.18 19.51
N HIS A 778 27.79 -27.90 20.29
CA HIS A 778 27.85 -29.36 20.41
C HIS A 778 27.62 -30.11 19.09
N SER A 779 28.11 -31.34 19.01
CA SER A 779 28.20 -32.15 17.79
C SER A 779 26.87 -32.27 17.02
N LEU A 780 25.78 -32.66 17.68
CA LEU A 780 24.45 -32.79 17.05
C LEU A 780 23.89 -31.45 16.54
N THR A 781 24.26 -30.33 17.17
CA THR A 781 23.88 -28.98 16.70
C THR A 781 24.56 -28.67 15.37
N ILE A 782 25.85 -29.01 15.26
CA ILE A 782 26.62 -28.82 14.02
C ILE A 782 26.08 -29.72 12.91
N VAL A 783 25.84 -31.00 13.20
CA VAL A 783 25.27 -31.95 12.24
C VAL A 783 23.90 -31.48 11.76
N THR A 784 23.02 -31.03 12.66
CA THR A 784 21.70 -30.49 12.30
C THR A 784 21.83 -29.27 11.38
N ALA A 785 22.80 -28.38 11.65
CA ALA A 785 23.06 -27.23 10.79
C ALA A 785 23.59 -27.65 9.40
N ILE A 786 24.50 -28.63 9.30
CA ILE A 786 24.97 -29.13 8.00
C ILE A 786 23.82 -29.71 7.19
N LEU A 787 23.01 -30.57 7.81
CA LEU A 787 21.89 -31.24 7.16
C LEU A 787 20.82 -30.25 6.65
N ASN A 788 20.64 -29.12 7.35
CA ASN A 788 19.63 -28.11 7.04
C ASN A 788 20.16 -26.83 6.39
N MET A 789 21.45 -26.79 6.00
CA MET A 789 22.12 -25.56 5.53
C MET A 789 21.96 -24.38 6.51
N GLY A 790 21.96 -24.68 7.81
CA GLY A 790 21.77 -23.74 8.90
C GLY A 790 23.02 -22.90 9.20
N ASP A 791 22.79 -21.74 9.83
CA ASP A 791 23.87 -20.83 10.24
C ASP A 791 24.60 -21.35 11.49
N LEU A 792 25.91 -21.52 11.37
CA LEU A 792 26.81 -21.93 12.45
C LEU A 792 27.42 -20.74 13.21
N THR A 793 27.04 -19.51 12.86
CA THR A 793 27.54 -18.30 13.52
C THR A 793 27.28 -18.36 15.03
N VAL A 794 28.34 -18.16 15.81
CA VAL A 794 28.27 -18.01 17.26
C VAL A 794 28.20 -16.53 17.58
N VAL A 795 27.23 -16.15 18.42
CA VAL A 795 26.96 -14.76 18.79
C VAL A 795 27.05 -14.65 20.30
N ASP A 796 27.87 -13.74 20.76
CA ASP A 796 27.97 -13.36 22.15
C ASP A 796 27.13 -12.13 22.42
N THR A 797 26.70 -11.98 23.67
CA THR A 797 26.04 -10.77 24.12
C THR A 797 27.09 -9.91 24.81
N GLU A 798 27.44 -8.79 24.19
CA GLU A 798 28.26 -7.76 24.82
C GLU A 798 27.36 -6.65 25.34
N TYR A 799 27.64 -6.18 26.55
CA TYR A 799 26.97 -5.00 27.07
C TYR A 799 27.69 -3.76 26.55
N LYS A 800 27.06 -3.06 25.60
CA LYS A 800 27.56 -1.78 25.06
C LYS A 800 26.46 -0.74 25.17
N ASP A 801 26.81 0.45 25.65
CA ASP A 801 25.92 1.60 25.74
C ASP A 801 24.57 1.32 26.43
N GLY A 802 24.60 0.52 27.50
CA GLY A 802 23.40 0.22 28.29
C GLY A 802 22.44 -0.80 27.68
N LYS A 803 22.83 -1.50 26.61
CA LYS A 803 22.05 -2.56 25.98
C LYS A 803 22.90 -3.79 25.70
N ASP A 804 22.25 -4.94 25.79
CA ASP A 804 22.77 -6.20 25.29
C ASP A 804 22.84 -6.13 23.76
N VAL A 805 24.05 -5.98 23.23
CA VAL A 805 24.34 -6.01 21.80
C VAL A 805 24.87 -7.38 21.44
N ARG A 806 24.21 -8.02 20.47
CA ARG A 806 24.65 -9.29 19.91
C ARG A 806 25.85 -9.06 18.99
N VAL A 807 27.03 -9.50 19.43
CA VAL A 807 28.29 -9.39 18.69
C VAL A 807 28.69 -10.78 18.20
N LYS A 808 29.07 -10.87 16.92
CA LYS A 808 29.52 -12.14 16.34
C LYS A 808 30.87 -12.55 16.93
N ASN A 809 30.94 -13.74 17.52
CA ASN A 809 32.19 -14.33 17.95
C ASN A 809 32.87 -15.00 16.74
N ILE A 810 33.90 -14.34 16.22
CA ILE A 810 34.58 -14.76 14.99
C ILE A 810 35.32 -16.08 15.20
N GLU A 811 36.02 -16.23 16.32
CA GLU A 811 36.85 -17.40 16.64
C GLU A 811 35.99 -18.66 16.80
N GLU A 812 34.96 -18.61 17.65
CA GLU A 812 34.05 -19.74 17.86
C GLU A 812 33.24 -20.08 16.61
N THR A 813 32.90 -19.08 15.80
CA THR A 813 32.27 -19.32 14.49
C THR A 813 33.24 -20.07 13.56
N GLN A 814 34.52 -19.70 13.51
CA GLN A 814 35.51 -20.40 12.69
C GLN A 814 35.74 -21.84 13.18
N LEU A 815 35.79 -22.08 14.49
CA LEU A 815 35.89 -23.43 15.05
C LEU A 815 34.69 -24.30 14.67
N ALA A 816 33.47 -23.76 14.77
CA ALA A 816 32.26 -24.47 14.35
C ALA A 816 32.24 -24.77 12.85
N LEU A 817 32.72 -23.84 12.00
CA LEU A 817 32.85 -24.06 10.56
C LEU A 817 33.89 -25.14 10.22
N ASN A 818 35.05 -25.12 10.89
CA ASN A 818 36.08 -26.14 10.71
C ASN A 818 35.57 -27.54 11.12
N MET A 819 34.83 -27.63 12.23
CA MET A 819 34.18 -28.88 12.62
C MET A 819 33.14 -29.33 11.59
N ALA A 820 32.40 -28.39 10.98
CA ALA A 820 31.47 -28.73 9.93
C ALA A 820 32.15 -29.29 8.67
N GLU A 821 33.31 -28.76 8.27
CA GLU A 821 34.12 -29.32 7.18
C GLU A 821 34.67 -30.71 7.52
N LYS A 822 35.12 -30.91 8.77
CA LYS A 822 35.54 -32.24 9.26
C LYS A 822 34.42 -33.27 9.14
N TRP A 823 33.20 -32.92 9.57
CA TRP A 823 32.01 -33.76 9.42
C TRP A 823 31.69 -34.10 7.96
N LYS A 824 31.78 -33.12 7.05
CA LYS A 824 31.54 -33.34 5.61
C LYS A 824 32.57 -34.28 4.99
N ALA A 825 33.86 -34.07 5.28
CA ALA A 825 34.94 -34.93 4.77
C ALA A 825 34.79 -36.37 5.28
N ALA A 826 34.56 -36.54 6.58
CA ALA A 826 34.38 -37.86 7.18
C ALA A 826 33.16 -38.62 6.62
N PHE A 827 32.08 -37.91 6.28
CA PHE A 827 30.93 -38.53 5.63
C PHE A 827 31.25 -39.03 4.21
N ILE A 828 32.01 -38.24 3.44
CA ILE A 828 32.46 -38.64 2.10
C ILE A 828 33.33 -39.89 2.20
N ASP A 829 34.29 -39.90 3.13
CA ASP A 829 35.17 -41.05 3.37
C ASP A 829 34.37 -42.29 3.81
N PHE A 830 33.41 -42.13 4.72
CA PHE A 830 32.52 -43.20 5.17
C PHE A 830 31.79 -43.86 3.99
N VAL A 831 31.15 -43.06 3.12
CA VAL A 831 30.44 -43.60 1.95
C VAL A 831 31.40 -44.27 0.97
N ASN A 832 32.55 -43.66 0.68
CA ASN A 832 33.52 -44.19 -0.27
C ASN A 832 34.21 -45.47 0.23
N SER A 833 34.30 -45.65 1.54
CA SER A 833 34.89 -46.85 2.15
C SER A 833 34.00 -48.10 2.06
N ASP A 834 32.69 -47.95 1.84
CA ASP A 834 31.73 -49.07 1.72
C ASP A 834 31.15 -49.15 0.30
N VAL A 835 31.63 -50.11 -0.48
CA VAL A 835 31.23 -50.34 -1.88
C VAL A 835 29.72 -50.54 -2.04
N ASN A 836 29.04 -51.15 -1.05
CA ASN A 836 27.60 -51.38 -1.13
C ASN A 836 26.82 -50.09 -0.92
N ILE A 837 27.26 -49.25 0.02
CA ILE A 837 26.67 -47.92 0.26
C ILE A 837 26.88 -47.02 -0.96
N LEU A 838 28.10 -46.97 -1.49
CA LEU A 838 28.44 -46.18 -2.67
C LEU A 838 27.58 -46.60 -3.88
N LYS A 839 27.49 -47.91 -4.16
CA LYS A 839 26.65 -48.42 -5.25
C LYS A 839 25.18 -48.03 -5.07
N ARG A 840 24.62 -48.20 -3.86
CA ARG A 840 23.22 -47.82 -3.57
C ARG A 840 22.98 -46.32 -3.77
N ILE A 841 23.92 -45.47 -3.39
CA ILE A 841 23.85 -44.02 -3.61
C ILE A 841 23.91 -43.70 -5.11
N THR A 842 24.80 -44.35 -5.86
CA THR A 842 24.91 -44.17 -7.31
C THR A 842 23.66 -44.63 -8.06
N ASP A 843 23.07 -45.76 -7.66
CA ASP A 843 21.81 -46.25 -8.24
C ASP A 843 20.65 -45.29 -7.96
N ILE A 844 20.49 -44.84 -6.72
CA ILE A 844 19.48 -43.82 -6.34
C ILE A 844 19.69 -42.53 -7.12
N TYR A 845 20.94 -42.08 -7.29
CA TYR A 845 21.24 -40.90 -8.09
C TYR A 845 20.80 -41.08 -9.55
N ASN A 846 21.06 -42.24 -10.13
CA ASN A 846 20.71 -42.53 -11.52
C ASN A 846 19.20 -42.69 -11.74
N GLU A 847 18.46 -43.12 -10.73
CA GLU A 847 17.00 -43.19 -10.74
C GLU A 847 16.37 -41.81 -10.57
N LEU A 848 16.87 -40.99 -9.64
CA LEU A 848 16.25 -39.70 -9.28
C LEU A 848 16.66 -38.55 -10.19
N PHE A 849 17.94 -38.47 -10.58
CA PHE A 849 18.51 -37.32 -11.29
C PHE A 849 18.92 -37.65 -12.72
N ASN A 850 19.46 -38.86 -12.97
CA ASN A 850 19.83 -39.28 -14.31
C ASN A 850 18.67 -39.90 -15.10
N ASN A 851 17.54 -39.20 -15.11
CA ASN A 851 16.32 -39.61 -15.81
C ASN A 851 15.81 -38.52 -16.78
N TYR A 852 16.47 -37.36 -16.80
CA TYR A 852 16.06 -36.18 -17.54
C TYR A 852 16.95 -35.96 -18.76
N VAL A 853 16.33 -35.77 -19.93
CA VAL A 853 17.00 -35.37 -21.17
C VAL A 853 16.63 -33.93 -21.50
N GLU A 854 17.62 -33.08 -21.74
CA GLU A 854 17.37 -31.70 -22.12
C GLU A 854 16.61 -31.61 -23.45
N ARG A 855 15.54 -30.82 -23.45
CA ARG A 855 14.78 -30.52 -24.66
C ARG A 855 15.64 -29.69 -25.61
N LYS A 856 15.86 -30.22 -26.81
CA LYS A 856 16.39 -29.43 -27.92
C LYS A 856 15.24 -28.65 -28.54
N PHE A 857 15.35 -27.33 -28.55
CA PHE A 857 14.38 -26.47 -29.21
C PHE A 857 14.87 -26.21 -30.63
N SER A 858 14.32 -26.93 -31.59
CA SER A 858 14.55 -26.64 -33.01
C SER A 858 14.14 -25.19 -33.34
N ASN A 859 14.76 -24.57 -34.36
CA ASN A 859 14.50 -23.19 -34.77
C ASN A 859 13.14 -23.07 -35.48
N ILE A 860 12.06 -23.26 -34.73
CA ILE A 860 10.68 -23.27 -35.23
C ILE A 860 10.18 -21.84 -35.54
N PHE A 861 10.76 -20.82 -34.91
CA PHE A 861 10.40 -19.42 -35.12
C PHE A 861 11.31 -18.77 -36.17
N THR A 862 10.90 -18.87 -37.44
CA THR A 862 11.51 -18.13 -38.55
C THR A 862 10.61 -16.94 -38.91
N GLY A 863 11.13 -15.70 -38.85
CA GLY A 863 10.40 -14.51 -39.31
C GLY A 863 9.78 -13.62 -38.23
N ILE A 864 10.40 -13.54 -37.04
CA ILE A 864 10.01 -12.58 -35.99
C ILE A 864 10.08 -11.14 -36.54
N ASN A 865 9.01 -10.37 -36.37
CA ASN A 865 8.89 -9.00 -36.91
C ASN A 865 9.64 -7.96 -36.05
N THR A 866 10.95 -8.13 -35.93
CA THR A 866 11.87 -7.17 -35.28
C THR A 866 12.29 -6.05 -36.22
N ASN A 867 12.86 -4.97 -35.67
CA ASN A 867 13.54 -3.91 -36.44
C ASN A 867 14.42 -4.53 -37.55
N PRO A 868 14.22 -4.17 -38.84
CA PRO A 868 14.89 -4.83 -39.98
C PRO A 868 16.42 -4.68 -39.97
N ASN A 869 16.95 -3.74 -39.18
CA ASN A 869 18.38 -3.53 -39.02
C ASN A 869 19.02 -4.46 -37.97
N ILE A 870 18.23 -5.26 -37.25
CA ILE A 870 18.70 -6.12 -36.15
C ILE A 870 18.32 -7.58 -36.45
N LYS A 871 19.33 -8.47 -36.55
CA LYS A 871 19.13 -9.91 -36.72
C LYS A 871 19.41 -10.64 -35.41
N LEU A 872 18.41 -11.37 -34.89
CA LEU A 872 18.58 -12.22 -33.70
C LEU A 872 19.52 -13.41 -34.01
N ARG A 873 20.32 -13.78 -33.01
CA ARG A 873 21.24 -14.93 -33.07
C ARG A 873 20.48 -16.25 -32.86
N GLU A 874 21.02 -17.35 -33.36
CA GLU A 874 20.36 -18.67 -33.26
C GLU A 874 20.02 -19.05 -31.81
N HIS A 875 20.93 -18.87 -30.86
CA HIS A 875 20.66 -19.19 -29.45
C HIS A 875 19.55 -18.33 -28.85
N GLN A 876 19.34 -17.11 -29.34
CA GLN A 876 18.25 -16.24 -28.89
C GLN A 876 16.91 -16.76 -29.42
N LEU A 877 16.88 -17.22 -30.68
CA LEU A 877 15.70 -17.86 -31.26
C LEU A 877 15.35 -19.15 -30.50
N SER A 878 16.33 -20.00 -30.20
CA SER A 878 16.10 -21.21 -29.40
C SER A 878 15.60 -20.89 -27.98
N ALA A 879 16.11 -19.82 -27.35
CA ALA A 879 15.64 -19.37 -26.04
C ALA A 879 14.19 -18.86 -26.10
N ILE A 880 13.83 -18.10 -27.14
CA ILE A 880 12.44 -17.64 -27.37
C ILE A 880 11.52 -18.85 -27.58
N SER A 881 11.93 -19.83 -28.41
CA SER A 881 11.19 -21.08 -28.60
C SER A 881 10.95 -21.79 -27.27
N ARG A 882 11.98 -21.89 -26.43
CA ARG A 882 11.89 -22.50 -25.11
C ARG A 882 10.88 -21.80 -24.21
N MET A 883 10.88 -20.48 -24.20
CA MET A 883 9.96 -19.69 -23.38
C MET A 883 8.51 -19.80 -23.84
N ILE A 884 8.25 -19.88 -25.14
CA ILE A 884 6.88 -19.98 -25.70
C ILE A 884 6.29 -21.37 -25.52
N ILE A 885 7.08 -22.42 -25.78
CA ILE A 885 6.58 -23.80 -25.84
C ILE A 885 6.58 -24.48 -24.46
N SER A 886 7.35 -23.99 -23.50
CA SER A 886 7.39 -24.58 -22.16
C SER A 886 6.14 -24.23 -21.36
N ASP A 887 5.38 -25.25 -20.94
CA ASP A 887 4.28 -25.09 -19.98
C ASP A 887 4.75 -24.83 -18.53
N LYS A 888 6.07 -24.79 -18.32
CA LYS A 888 6.73 -24.55 -17.03
C LYS A 888 7.56 -23.27 -17.05
N ASN A 889 7.81 -22.73 -15.85
CA ASN A 889 8.73 -21.61 -15.64
C ASN A 889 10.11 -21.89 -16.28
N THR A 890 10.63 -20.92 -17.03
CA THR A 890 11.88 -21.04 -17.77
C THR A 890 12.97 -20.18 -17.15
N LEU A 891 14.15 -20.75 -16.91
CA LEU A 891 15.36 -20.04 -16.48
C LEU A 891 16.37 -19.95 -17.64
N LEU A 892 16.82 -18.73 -17.96
CA LEU A 892 17.84 -18.48 -18.98
C LEU A 892 19.19 -18.13 -18.33
N CYS A 893 20.05 -19.14 -18.14
CA CYS A 893 21.39 -19.01 -17.53
C CYS A 893 22.47 -18.59 -18.55
N HIS A 894 22.24 -17.57 -19.38
CA HIS A 894 23.28 -17.12 -20.32
C HIS A 894 24.36 -16.26 -19.64
N ASN A 895 25.53 -16.13 -20.26
CA ASN A 895 26.55 -15.17 -19.83
C ASN A 895 26.13 -13.72 -20.12
N VAL A 896 26.74 -12.75 -19.43
CA VAL A 896 26.55 -11.31 -19.70
C VAL A 896 26.97 -10.99 -21.13
N GLY A 897 26.23 -10.11 -21.82
CA GLY A 897 26.52 -9.70 -23.21
C GLY A 897 26.00 -10.64 -24.31
N THR A 898 25.43 -11.80 -23.96
CA THR A 898 24.86 -12.76 -24.93
C THR A 898 23.54 -12.32 -25.58
N GLY A 899 22.99 -11.17 -25.18
CA GLY A 899 21.71 -10.65 -25.70
C GLY A 899 20.47 -11.20 -25.00
N LYS A 900 20.52 -11.37 -23.67
CA LYS A 900 19.36 -11.78 -22.85
C LYS A 900 18.17 -10.84 -23.01
N THR A 901 18.39 -9.52 -22.98
CA THR A 901 17.33 -8.51 -23.12
C THR A 901 16.50 -8.75 -24.37
N PHE A 902 17.13 -8.90 -25.53
CA PHE A 902 16.42 -9.12 -26.79
C PHE A 902 15.63 -10.43 -26.82
N SER A 903 16.14 -11.49 -26.16
CA SER A 903 15.41 -12.76 -26.06
C SER A 903 14.13 -12.59 -25.23
N MET A 904 14.23 -11.87 -24.10
CA MET A 904 13.09 -11.58 -23.23
C MET A 904 12.05 -10.65 -23.88
N VAL A 905 12.51 -9.62 -24.58
CA VAL A 905 11.66 -8.66 -25.29
C VAL A 905 10.93 -9.33 -26.45
N ALA A 906 11.65 -10.10 -27.28
CA ALA A 906 11.04 -10.83 -28.39
C ALA A 906 10.00 -11.85 -27.88
N PHE A 907 10.27 -12.57 -26.79
CA PHE A 907 9.27 -13.44 -26.17
C PHE A 907 7.97 -12.69 -25.82
N ALA A 908 8.06 -11.50 -25.21
CA ALA A 908 6.87 -10.75 -24.78
C ALA A 908 6.00 -10.26 -25.95
N GLU A 909 6.61 -9.87 -27.07
CA GLU A 909 5.87 -9.50 -28.29
C GLU A 909 5.31 -10.73 -29.00
N GLU A 910 6.09 -11.80 -29.12
CA GLU A 910 5.66 -13.01 -29.82
C GLU A 910 4.55 -13.74 -29.07
N ILE A 911 4.60 -13.85 -27.74
CA ILE A 911 3.53 -14.49 -26.97
C ILE A 911 2.22 -13.69 -27.09
N ARG A 912 2.28 -12.36 -27.17
CA ARG A 912 1.11 -11.52 -27.42
C ARG A 912 0.53 -11.75 -28.81
N ARG A 913 1.38 -11.75 -29.85
CA ARG A 913 0.97 -12.03 -31.22
C ARG A 913 0.32 -13.41 -31.36
N ILE A 914 0.88 -14.43 -30.69
CA ILE A 914 0.32 -15.78 -30.65
C ILE A 914 -1.04 -15.80 -29.95
N GLY A 915 -1.16 -15.13 -28.80
CA GLY A 915 -2.42 -15.06 -28.07
C GLY A 915 -3.54 -14.37 -28.84
N GLU A 916 -3.24 -13.31 -29.58
CA GLU A 916 -4.20 -12.61 -30.45
C GLU A 916 -4.72 -13.50 -31.58
N ASN A 917 -3.93 -14.45 -32.04
CA ASN A 917 -4.30 -15.40 -33.09
C ASN A 917 -4.84 -16.74 -32.55
N ARG A 918 -4.96 -16.93 -31.23
CA ARG A 918 -5.31 -18.23 -30.65
C ARG A 918 -6.74 -18.68 -31.02
N ARG A 919 -6.86 -19.91 -31.53
CA ARG A 919 -8.12 -20.57 -31.91
C ARG A 919 -8.50 -21.69 -30.95
N PHE A 920 -9.80 -21.88 -30.72
CA PHE A 920 -10.36 -22.94 -29.89
C PHE A 920 -11.58 -23.56 -30.56
N LYS A 921 -11.84 -24.85 -30.32
CA LYS A 921 -13.12 -25.46 -30.71
C LYS A 921 -14.17 -25.13 -29.66
N ASN A 922 -15.33 -24.64 -30.08
CA ASN A 922 -16.49 -24.47 -29.20
C ASN A 922 -17.12 -25.84 -28.87
N ASP A 923 -18.15 -25.86 -28.02
CA ASP A 923 -18.85 -27.09 -27.63
C ASP A 923 -19.49 -27.85 -28.81
N LYS A 924 -19.60 -27.20 -29.98
CA LYS A 924 -20.09 -27.79 -31.24
C LYS A 924 -18.97 -28.29 -32.15
N GLY A 925 -17.71 -28.18 -31.72
CA GLY A 925 -16.54 -28.58 -32.50
C GLY A 925 -16.08 -27.55 -33.54
N GLU A 926 -16.68 -26.37 -33.60
CA GLU A 926 -16.35 -25.31 -34.57
C GLU A 926 -15.19 -24.46 -34.06
N TRP A 927 -14.24 -24.14 -34.94
CA TRP A 927 -13.13 -23.24 -34.61
C TRP A 927 -13.63 -21.80 -34.45
N ILE A 928 -13.37 -21.23 -33.27
CA ILE A 928 -13.61 -19.83 -32.96
C ILE A 928 -12.31 -19.13 -32.57
N ASN A 929 -12.12 -17.89 -33.04
CA ASN A 929 -11.04 -17.02 -32.58
C ASN A 929 -11.44 -16.43 -31.23
N LYS A 930 -10.69 -16.74 -30.17
CA LYS A 930 -10.85 -16.08 -28.87
C LYS A 930 -9.51 -15.40 -28.53
N PRO A 931 -9.28 -14.18 -29.04
CA PRO A 931 -8.00 -13.51 -28.89
C PRO A 931 -7.68 -13.30 -27.41
N LEU A 932 -6.52 -13.78 -26.99
CA LEU A 932 -5.97 -13.59 -25.65
C LEU A 932 -4.91 -12.50 -25.72
N LYS A 933 -5.25 -11.29 -25.29
CA LYS A 933 -4.29 -10.18 -25.23
C LYS A 933 -3.33 -10.37 -24.06
N HIS A 934 -2.18 -10.97 -24.31
CA HIS A 934 -1.14 -11.09 -23.29
C HIS A 934 -0.58 -9.72 -22.91
N LYS A 935 -0.36 -9.54 -21.60
CA LYS A 935 0.32 -8.39 -21.01
C LYS A 935 1.46 -8.91 -20.15
N SER A 936 2.69 -8.60 -20.55
CA SER A 936 3.90 -9.11 -19.88
C SER A 936 4.39 -8.10 -18.85
N LEU A 937 4.77 -8.57 -17.66
CA LEU A 937 5.40 -7.74 -16.63
C LEU A 937 6.90 -8.04 -16.57
N PHE A 938 7.72 -7.04 -16.86
CA PHE A 938 9.16 -7.08 -16.70
C PHE A 938 9.56 -6.54 -15.32
N ILE A 939 10.35 -7.30 -14.59
CA ILE A 939 10.90 -6.91 -13.28
C ILE A 939 12.41 -6.83 -13.43
N ILE A 940 12.95 -5.63 -13.26
CA ILE A 940 14.37 -5.33 -13.55
C ILE A 940 15.04 -4.56 -12.40
N PRO A 941 16.39 -4.52 -12.36
CA PRO A 941 17.14 -3.68 -11.41
C PRO A 941 16.72 -2.20 -11.42
N ASN A 942 16.66 -1.59 -10.22
CA ASN A 942 16.21 -0.19 -10.05
C ASN A 942 16.97 0.80 -10.96
N HIS A 943 18.29 0.64 -11.10
CA HIS A 943 19.13 1.53 -11.90
C HIS A 943 18.82 1.45 -13.41
N LEU A 944 18.37 0.30 -13.91
CA LEU A 944 17.94 0.13 -15.31
C LEU A 944 16.59 0.80 -15.57
N CYS A 945 15.67 0.77 -14.60
CA CYS A 945 14.43 1.56 -14.64
C CYS A 945 14.72 3.06 -14.59
N GLU A 946 15.56 3.51 -13.66
CA GLU A 946 15.87 4.93 -13.49
C GLU A 946 16.59 5.54 -14.68
N SER A 947 17.46 4.77 -15.35
CA SER A 947 18.14 5.19 -16.58
C SER A 947 17.25 5.11 -17.82
N ASN A 948 16.09 4.42 -17.78
CA ASN A 948 15.28 4.00 -18.94
C ASN A 948 16.04 3.11 -19.94
N GLN A 949 17.19 2.54 -19.56
CA GLN A 949 18.02 1.74 -20.47
C GLN A 949 17.25 0.55 -21.02
N PHE A 950 16.57 -0.21 -20.17
CA PHE A 950 15.83 -1.41 -20.59
C PHE A 950 14.67 -1.06 -21.55
N ALA A 951 13.90 -0.02 -21.24
CA ALA A 951 12.80 0.45 -22.09
C ALA A 951 13.31 0.91 -23.47
N LYS A 952 14.51 1.49 -23.50
CA LYS A 952 15.15 1.89 -24.74
C LYS A 952 15.64 0.69 -25.56
N GLU A 953 16.27 -0.30 -24.95
CA GLU A 953 16.65 -1.55 -25.63
C GLU A 953 15.41 -2.26 -26.20
N TYR A 954 14.30 -2.25 -25.45
CA TYR A 954 13.00 -2.77 -25.91
C TYR A 954 12.55 -2.05 -27.18
N LEU A 955 12.43 -0.72 -27.15
CA LEU A 955 11.95 0.08 -28.28
C LEU A 955 12.95 0.14 -29.45
N THR A 956 14.21 -0.20 -29.22
CA THR A 956 15.19 -0.36 -30.31
C THR A 956 14.88 -1.61 -31.13
N LEU A 957 14.44 -2.69 -30.48
CA LEU A 957 14.08 -3.94 -31.14
C LEU A 957 12.66 -3.90 -31.73
N TYR A 958 11.69 -3.31 -31.00
CA TYR A 958 10.29 -3.14 -31.42
C TYR A 958 9.83 -1.68 -31.22
N PRO A 959 10.09 -0.78 -32.18
CA PRO A 959 9.75 0.65 -32.04
C PRO A 959 8.24 0.92 -31.90
N GLN A 960 7.39 0.05 -32.44
CA GLN A 960 5.94 0.13 -32.37
C GLN A 960 5.33 -0.37 -31.04
N ALA A 961 6.14 -0.96 -30.16
CA ALA A 961 5.63 -1.63 -28.96
C ALA A 961 4.96 -0.66 -27.97
N ASN A 962 3.77 -1.02 -27.49
CA ASN A 962 3.05 -0.23 -26.49
C ASN A 962 3.49 -0.63 -25.07
N ILE A 963 4.59 -0.06 -24.60
CA ILE A 963 5.16 -0.37 -23.27
C ILE A 963 4.90 0.72 -22.23
N LEU A 964 4.76 0.31 -20.97
CA LEU A 964 4.73 1.21 -19.82
C LEU A 964 5.98 1.00 -18.96
N ALA A 965 6.95 1.91 -19.08
CA ALA A 965 8.12 1.93 -18.21
C ALA A 965 7.85 2.78 -16.96
N THR A 966 8.27 2.29 -15.79
CA THR A 966 8.05 2.95 -14.51
C THR A 966 9.35 3.13 -13.75
N SER A 967 9.34 4.07 -12.81
CA SER A 967 10.43 4.34 -11.86
C SER A 967 9.97 4.11 -10.43
N PRO A 968 10.88 3.94 -9.45
CA PRO A 968 10.50 3.83 -8.04
C PRO A 968 9.65 5.00 -7.53
N ASN A 969 9.85 6.19 -8.09
CA ASN A 969 9.08 7.40 -7.75
C ASN A 969 7.60 7.30 -8.14
N ASP A 970 7.25 6.51 -9.16
CA ASP A 970 5.86 6.34 -9.62
C ASP A 970 5.03 5.50 -8.64
N PHE A 971 5.68 4.74 -7.76
CA PHE A 971 5.03 3.92 -6.73
C PHE A 971 4.87 4.59 -5.36
N LYS A 972 5.23 5.89 -5.25
CA LYS A 972 4.91 6.71 -4.07
C LYS A 972 3.38 6.73 -3.82
N LYS A 973 2.95 6.84 -2.56
CA LYS A 973 1.53 6.65 -2.15
C LYS A 973 0.55 7.52 -2.96
N ALA A 974 0.92 8.76 -3.30
CA ALA A 974 0.11 9.67 -4.11
C ALA A 974 -0.11 9.21 -5.57
N ASN A 975 0.88 8.54 -6.17
CA ASN A 975 0.86 8.17 -7.60
C ASN A 975 0.49 6.70 -7.85
N ARG A 976 0.67 5.84 -6.84
CA ARG A 976 0.52 4.39 -6.95
C ARG A 976 -0.88 3.95 -7.38
N ARG A 977 -1.95 4.54 -6.83
CA ARG A 977 -3.33 4.17 -7.23
C ARG A 977 -3.56 4.50 -8.71
N ARG A 978 -3.13 5.68 -9.14
CA ARG A 978 -3.17 6.11 -10.54
C ARG A 978 -2.35 5.19 -11.45
N LEU A 979 -1.15 4.79 -11.02
CA LEU A 979 -0.28 3.89 -11.77
C LEU A 979 -0.88 2.49 -11.92
N ILE A 980 -1.39 1.91 -10.84
CA ILE A 980 -2.05 0.58 -10.84
C ILE A 980 -3.29 0.63 -11.75
N SER A 981 -4.12 1.68 -11.68
CA SER A 981 -5.24 1.87 -12.60
C SER A 981 -4.80 2.00 -14.05
N LYS A 982 -3.71 2.71 -14.31
CA LYS A 982 -3.13 2.86 -15.64
C LYS A 982 -2.59 1.53 -16.19
N ILE A 983 -1.99 0.70 -15.34
CA ILE A 983 -1.55 -0.66 -15.71
C ILE A 983 -2.76 -1.53 -16.08
N ALA A 984 -3.80 -1.54 -15.23
CA ALA A 984 -4.98 -2.37 -15.42
C ALA A 984 -5.78 -1.99 -16.68
N LEU A 985 -6.11 -0.70 -16.82
CA LEU A 985 -7.00 -0.19 -17.87
C LEU A 985 -6.31 0.02 -19.22
N GLY A 986 -4.98 0.12 -19.26
CA GLY A 986 -4.25 0.35 -20.51
C GLY A 986 -3.98 -0.92 -21.30
N ASP A 987 -4.07 -0.81 -22.65
CA ASP A 987 -3.76 -1.89 -23.59
C ASP A 987 -2.25 -2.01 -23.83
N TRP A 988 -1.50 -2.30 -22.77
CA TRP A 988 -0.04 -2.44 -22.81
C TRP A 988 0.37 -3.82 -23.30
N THR A 989 1.37 -3.91 -24.18
CA THR A 989 2.07 -5.17 -24.45
C THR A 989 2.88 -5.60 -23.25
N SER A 990 3.67 -4.66 -22.72
CA SER A 990 4.58 -4.90 -21.61
C SER A 990 4.59 -3.76 -20.60
N VAL A 991 4.69 -4.11 -19.33
CA VAL A 991 4.83 -3.17 -18.21
C VAL A 991 6.18 -3.46 -17.55
N ILE A 992 7.02 -2.45 -17.39
CA ILE A 992 8.38 -2.58 -16.84
C ILE A 992 8.42 -1.91 -15.48
N ILE A 993 8.72 -2.69 -14.44
CA ILE A 993 8.77 -2.24 -13.06
C ILE A 993 10.11 -2.58 -12.39
N PRO A 994 10.55 -1.76 -11.42
CA PRO A 994 11.73 -2.08 -10.62
C PRO A 994 11.46 -3.18 -9.59
N TYR A 995 12.50 -3.89 -9.14
CA TYR A 995 12.38 -4.88 -8.06
C TYR A 995 11.74 -4.34 -6.78
N SER A 996 12.16 -3.15 -6.38
CA SER A 996 11.78 -2.51 -5.11
C SER A 996 10.27 -2.27 -4.94
N VAL A 997 9.50 -2.28 -6.02
CA VAL A 997 8.08 -1.88 -5.99
C VAL A 997 7.10 -3.04 -6.21
N LEU A 998 7.58 -4.24 -6.53
CA LEU A 998 6.72 -5.40 -6.80
C LEU A 998 5.81 -5.75 -5.59
N GLY A 999 6.35 -5.62 -4.38
CA GLY A 999 5.62 -5.85 -3.14
C GLY A 999 4.56 -4.78 -2.83
N MET A 1000 4.50 -3.69 -3.60
CA MET A 1000 3.57 -2.57 -3.36
C MET A 1000 2.21 -2.74 -4.04
N ILE A 1001 2.05 -3.73 -4.93
CA ILE A 1001 0.77 -4.09 -5.53
C ILE A 1001 0.11 -5.17 -4.65
N PRO A 1002 -1.07 -4.92 -4.07
CA PRO A 1002 -1.73 -5.88 -3.18
C PRO A 1002 -2.33 -7.07 -3.95
N LEU A 1003 -2.38 -8.24 -3.30
CA LEU A 1003 -3.18 -9.40 -3.72
C LEU A 1003 -4.61 -9.27 -3.20
N LYS A 1004 -5.58 -9.94 -3.84
CA LYS A 1004 -6.92 -10.07 -3.26
C LYS A 1004 -6.84 -10.83 -1.92
N PRO A 1005 -7.61 -10.43 -0.89
CA PRO A 1005 -7.62 -11.14 0.39
C PRO A 1005 -7.92 -12.63 0.24
N SER A 1006 -8.81 -13.03 -0.67
CA SER A 1006 -9.13 -14.44 -0.96
C SER A 1006 -7.93 -15.23 -1.47
N THR A 1007 -7.10 -14.64 -2.31
CA THR A 1007 -5.88 -15.27 -2.86
C THR A 1007 -4.86 -15.48 -1.75
N GLU A 1008 -4.67 -14.46 -0.91
CA GLU A 1008 -3.75 -14.54 0.24
C GLU A 1008 -4.24 -15.59 1.26
N ILE A 1009 -5.55 -15.69 1.49
CA ILE A 1009 -6.16 -16.75 2.33
C ILE A 1009 -5.87 -18.13 1.75
N SER A 1010 -6.18 -18.38 0.48
CA SER A 1010 -5.96 -19.68 -0.16
C SER A 1010 -4.49 -20.14 -0.06
N MET A 1011 -3.55 -19.19 -0.18
CA MET A 1011 -2.12 -19.48 -0.01
C MET A 1011 -1.75 -19.82 1.44
N LEU A 1012 -2.32 -19.10 2.41
CA LEU A 1012 -2.12 -19.41 3.82
C LEU A 1012 -2.76 -20.74 4.23
N GLU A 1013 -3.92 -21.07 3.67
CA GLU A 1013 -4.60 -22.36 3.87
C GLU A 1013 -3.76 -23.52 3.34
N LYS A 1014 -3.20 -23.39 2.13
CA LYS A 1014 -2.28 -24.38 1.57
C LYS A 1014 -1.04 -24.58 2.45
N ASN A 1015 -0.43 -23.49 2.91
CA ASN A 1015 0.72 -23.58 3.83
C ASN A 1015 0.33 -24.22 5.18
N LEU A 1016 -0.88 -23.98 5.65
CA LEU A 1016 -1.41 -24.56 6.88
C LEU A 1016 -1.72 -26.06 6.73
N GLU A 1017 -2.19 -26.48 5.56
CA GLU A 1017 -2.38 -27.89 5.22
C GLU A 1017 -1.03 -28.63 5.21
N GLU A 1018 -0.01 -28.06 4.56
CA GLU A 1018 1.36 -28.59 4.57
C GLU A 1018 1.95 -28.68 6.00
N LEU A 1019 1.70 -27.65 6.82
CA LEU A 1019 2.14 -27.61 8.22
C LEU A 1019 1.42 -28.65 9.09
N ASN A 1020 0.11 -28.85 8.90
CA ASN A 1020 -0.66 -29.85 9.64
C ASN A 1020 -0.24 -31.28 9.26
N ALA A 1021 -0.01 -31.56 7.98
CA ALA A 1021 0.53 -32.84 7.53
C ALA A 1021 1.90 -33.13 8.18
N THR A 1022 2.72 -32.09 8.31
CA THR A 1022 4.00 -32.17 9.03
C THR A 1022 3.79 -32.48 10.51
N LEU A 1023 2.91 -31.76 11.22
CA LEU A 1023 2.59 -32.01 12.63
C LEU A 1023 2.14 -33.46 12.89
N ALA A 1024 1.19 -33.97 12.09
CA ALA A 1024 0.69 -35.34 12.20
C ALA A 1024 1.80 -36.39 11.98
N PHE A 1025 2.75 -36.10 11.09
CA PHE A 1025 3.91 -36.96 10.90
C PHE A 1025 4.82 -37.00 12.15
N TYR A 1026 5.09 -35.86 12.79
CA TYR A 1026 5.92 -35.82 14.01
C TYR A 1026 5.22 -36.47 15.22
N GLU A 1027 3.90 -36.27 15.38
CA GLU A 1027 3.10 -36.92 16.43
C GLU A 1027 3.14 -38.45 16.32
N LYS A 1028 2.97 -38.99 15.10
CA LYS A 1028 3.03 -40.44 14.84
C LYS A 1028 4.39 -41.06 15.14
N ASN A 1029 5.48 -40.29 15.03
CA ASN A 1029 6.85 -40.76 15.24
C ASN A 1029 7.38 -40.45 16.66
N GLU A 1030 6.54 -39.94 17.56
CA GLU A 1030 6.86 -39.63 18.96
C GLU A 1030 8.09 -38.72 19.13
N ALA A 1031 8.24 -37.71 18.28
CA ALA A 1031 9.30 -36.70 18.35
C ALA A 1031 8.82 -35.45 19.10
N ARG A 1032 9.62 -34.92 20.03
CA ARG A 1032 9.18 -33.88 20.99
C ARG A 1032 9.60 -32.45 20.60
N ILE A 1033 10.64 -32.26 19.77
CA ILE A 1033 11.34 -30.97 19.72
C ILE A 1033 10.90 -29.98 18.62
N SER A 1034 10.00 -30.31 17.69
CA SER A 1034 9.50 -29.32 16.69
C SER A 1034 8.05 -28.85 16.87
N ILE A 1035 7.27 -29.51 17.73
CA ILE A 1035 5.81 -29.30 17.83
C ILE A 1035 5.47 -27.87 18.30
N LYS A 1036 6.17 -27.35 19.31
CA LYS A 1036 5.86 -26.03 19.90
C LYS A 1036 6.04 -24.85 18.95
N GLU A 1037 7.07 -24.89 18.10
CA GLU A 1037 7.30 -23.84 17.10
C GLU A 1037 6.32 -23.95 15.92
N MET A 1038 5.95 -25.17 15.55
CA MET A 1038 4.93 -25.45 14.52
C MET A 1038 3.53 -25.07 15.00
N GLU A 1039 3.17 -25.33 16.24
CA GLU A 1039 1.91 -24.89 16.86
C GLU A 1039 1.84 -23.36 16.86
N LYS A 1040 2.92 -22.68 17.23
CA LYS A 1040 3.00 -21.21 17.17
C LYS A 1040 2.88 -20.69 15.73
N ALA A 1041 3.51 -21.35 14.75
CA ALA A 1041 3.38 -20.99 13.33
C ALA A 1041 1.95 -21.22 12.81
N LYS A 1042 1.30 -22.30 13.23
CA LYS A 1042 -0.11 -22.62 12.94
C LYS A 1042 -1.04 -21.57 13.50
N GLU A 1043 -0.87 -21.20 14.77
CA GLU A 1043 -1.62 -20.11 15.41
C GLU A 1043 -1.46 -18.79 14.65
N ASN A 1044 -0.23 -18.47 14.21
CA ASN A 1044 0.03 -17.27 13.42
C ASN A 1044 -0.67 -17.29 12.05
N PHE A 1045 -0.64 -18.41 11.32
CA PHE A 1045 -1.35 -18.55 10.04
C PHE A 1045 -2.87 -18.47 10.23
N GLN A 1046 -3.42 -19.13 11.25
CA GLN A 1046 -4.86 -19.08 11.57
C GLN A 1046 -5.29 -17.66 11.96
N ALA A 1047 -4.47 -16.96 12.77
CA ALA A 1047 -4.72 -15.57 13.13
C ALA A 1047 -4.72 -14.68 11.89
N LYS A 1048 -3.78 -14.88 10.95
CA LYS A 1048 -3.70 -14.11 9.71
C LYS A 1048 -4.86 -14.40 8.75
N ILE A 1049 -5.28 -15.66 8.61
CA ILE A 1049 -6.47 -16.04 7.83
C ILE A 1049 -7.72 -15.38 8.42
N LYS A 1050 -7.89 -15.42 9.74
CA LYS A 1050 -9.03 -14.78 10.42
C LYS A 1050 -9.00 -13.26 10.27
N GLU A 1051 -7.82 -12.64 10.28
CA GLU A 1051 -7.65 -11.21 9.99
C GLU A 1051 -8.07 -10.88 8.54
N LEU A 1052 -7.56 -11.61 7.55
CA LEU A 1052 -7.85 -11.38 6.13
C LEU A 1052 -9.30 -11.68 5.76
N SER A 1053 -9.92 -12.69 6.38
CA SER A 1053 -11.33 -13.05 6.15
C SER A 1053 -12.29 -11.97 6.66
N ASN A 1054 -11.91 -11.25 7.71
CA ASN A 1054 -12.68 -10.14 8.26
C ASN A 1054 -12.39 -8.80 7.55
N ARG A 1055 -11.43 -8.78 6.62
CA ARG A 1055 -11.09 -7.59 5.85
C ARG A 1055 -12.12 -7.42 4.73
N ARG A 1056 -12.90 -6.34 4.76
CA ARG A 1056 -13.75 -5.99 3.62
C ARG A 1056 -12.88 -5.74 2.39
N VAL A 1057 -13.22 -6.40 1.29
CA VAL A 1057 -12.63 -6.11 -0.02
C VAL A 1057 -13.04 -4.69 -0.39
N ASP A 1058 -12.06 -3.81 -0.61
CA ASP A 1058 -12.31 -2.46 -1.12
C ASP A 1058 -12.63 -2.57 -2.62
N ASP A 1059 -13.90 -2.44 -2.99
CA ASP A 1059 -14.38 -2.49 -4.38
C ASP A 1059 -13.77 -1.40 -5.28
N GLY A 1060 -13.13 -0.38 -4.70
CA GLY A 1060 -12.44 0.70 -5.42
C GLY A 1060 -10.93 0.48 -5.61
N LEU A 1061 -10.35 -0.58 -5.04
CA LEU A 1061 -8.91 -0.87 -5.11
C LEU A 1061 -8.66 -1.97 -6.15
N LEU A 1062 -7.76 -1.72 -7.09
CA LEU A 1062 -7.31 -2.74 -8.04
C LEU A 1062 -6.21 -3.59 -7.41
N TYR A 1063 -6.38 -4.90 -7.50
CA TYR A 1063 -5.44 -5.89 -7.00
C TYR A 1063 -4.58 -6.43 -8.15
N TRP A 1064 -3.59 -7.25 -7.81
CA TRP A 1064 -2.71 -7.93 -8.75
C TRP A 1064 -3.47 -8.64 -9.87
N GLU A 1065 -4.54 -9.33 -9.51
CA GLU A 1065 -5.39 -10.13 -10.37
C GLU A 1065 -6.15 -9.26 -11.38
N ASP A 1066 -6.38 -7.98 -11.07
CA ASP A 1066 -7.10 -7.04 -11.93
C ASP A 1066 -6.19 -6.36 -12.96
N LEU A 1067 -4.87 -6.58 -12.89
CA LEU A 1067 -3.90 -5.96 -13.81
C LEU A 1067 -3.91 -6.59 -15.20
N GLY A 1068 -4.47 -7.80 -15.33
CA GLY A 1068 -4.50 -8.56 -16.59
C GLY A 1068 -3.10 -9.01 -17.04
N ILE A 1069 -2.14 -9.15 -16.12
CA ILE A 1069 -0.79 -9.65 -16.40
C ILE A 1069 -0.87 -11.15 -16.63
N THR A 1070 -0.30 -11.61 -17.73
CA THR A 1070 -0.30 -13.04 -18.11
C THR A 1070 1.06 -13.70 -17.96
N ASN A 1071 2.15 -12.92 -18.04
CA ASN A 1071 3.51 -13.43 -17.98
C ASN A 1071 4.36 -12.52 -17.09
N ILE A 1072 5.26 -13.09 -16.29
CA ILE A 1072 6.27 -12.34 -15.53
C ILE A 1072 7.66 -12.72 -16.02
N ILE A 1073 8.47 -11.73 -16.35
CA ILE A 1073 9.83 -11.87 -16.83
C ILE A 1073 10.75 -11.13 -15.87
N VAL A 1074 11.76 -11.81 -15.35
CA VAL A 1074 12.61 -11.32 -14.24
C VAL A 1074 14.07 -11.29 -14.69
N ASP A 1075 14.68 -10.11 -14.71
CA ASP A 1075 16.07 -9.92 -15.12
C ASP A 1075 17.02 -9.88 -13.92
N GLU A 1076 18.04 -10.74 -13.88
CA GLU A 1076 18.87 -11.02 -12.68
C GLU A 1076 18.11 -11.70 -11.54
N ALA A 1077 17.40 -12.79 -11.87
CA ALA A 1077 16.60 -13.58 -10.92
C ALA A 1077 17.37 -14.11 -9.69
N HIS A 1078 18.71 -14.21 -9.75
CA HIS A 1078 19.52 -14.60 -8.59
C HIS A 1078 19.43 -13.59 -7.44
N ASN A 1079 19.31 -12.30 -7.74
CA ASN A 1079 19.10 -11.24 -6.74
C ASN A 1079 17.73 -11.32 -6.05
N CYS A 1080 16.81 -12.12 -6.61
CA CYS A 1080 15.54 -12.41 -5.97
C CYS A 1080 15.65 -13.53 -4.93
N ALA A 1081 16.62 -14.46 -5.03
CA ALA A 1081 16.66 -15.70 -4.25
C ALA A 1081 16.83 -15.50 -2.73
N THR A 1082 17.47 -14.40 -2.32
CA THR A 1082 17.67 -13.99 -0.92
C THR A 1082 16.59 -13.03 -0.40
N CYS A 1083 15.66 -12.61 -1.25
CA CYS A 1083 14.70 -11.55 -0.93
C CYS A 1083 13.35 -12.14 -0.49
N SER A 1084 12.79 -11.68 0.63
CA SER A 1084 11.40 -11.97 1.07
C SER A 1084 10.35 -11.70 -0.02
N THR A 1085 10.72 -10.92 -1.02
CA THR A 1085 10.02 -10.62 -2.26
C THR A 1085 9.72 -11.87 -3.12
N LEU A 1086 10.55 -12.93 -3.12
CA LEU A 1086 10.28 -14.16 -3.90
C LEU A 1086 9.22 -15.06 -3.23
N LYS A 1087 9.07 -15.04 -1.89
CA LYS A 1087 7.88 -15.63 -1.23
C LYS A 1087 6.61 -14.95 -1.75
N ARG A 1088 6.66 -13.63 -1.97
CA ARG A 1088 5.56 -12.85 -2.57
C ARG A 1088 5.43 -13.02 -4.10
N CYS A 1089 6.50 -13.36 -4.83
CA CYS A 1089 6.44 -13.71 -6.27
C CYS A 1089 5.88 -15.10 -6.49
N ARG A 1090 6.35 -16.12 -5.75
CA ARG A 1090 5.78 -17.47 -5.79
C ARG A 1090 4.29 -17.44 -5.44
N SER A 1091 3.92 -16.61 -4.47
CA SER A 1091 2.53 -16.33 -4.08
C SER A 1091 1.78 -15.38 -5.04
N LYS A 1092 2.31 -15.07 -6.23
CA LYS A 1092 1.66 -14.20 -7.24
C LYS A 1092 1.67 -14.82 -8.63
N VAL A 1093 2.47 -15.87 -8.82
CA VAL A 1093 2.73 -16.60 -10.08
C VAL A 1093 2.04 -17.96 -10.07
N VAL A 1094 1.87 -18.57 -8.89
CA VAL A 1094 0.93 -19.69 -8.65
C VAL A 1094 -0.44 -19.09 -8.41
#